data_AF-A0A927WL28-F1
#
_entry.id   AF-A0A927WL28-F1
#
_cell.length_a   1.000
_cell.length_b   1.000
_cell.length_c   1.000
_cell.angle_alpha   90.00
_cell.angle_beta   90.00
_cell.angle_gamma   90.00
#
_symmetry.space_group_name_H-M   'P 1'
#
loop_
_entity.id
_entity.type
_entity.pdbx_description
1 polymer ?
#
loop_
_entity_poly.entity_id
_entity_poly.type
_entity_poly.pdbx_seq_one_letter_code
_entity_poly.pdbx_strand_id
1 'polypeptide(L)'
;MYGAILGDIIGSPYEFDRGAKIKAFPLFIEKSRFTDDTVMTVAVADALLYAGKDADKDKICAAVVSSMQHWGRKYPKAGYGGKFREWLNWDNPQPYGSFGNGSAMRVSPVGWLYDSIERTREVARWTAEVTHNHPEGIKGAESVVSAIYLARTGESKVTIKQYVEDEFDYNLSRTLKEIRPAYHMDVTCQGSVPEAIIAFLESTDFEDAVRNSVSIGGDTDTIACIAGSIAEAYYGLTPTLEEECLNRIPNKMKDVIKRFDHTRGKAVQGEPIIEAALLRYHRESSPENEAAVLNAIYMRMKDNGYFLLPPSEVRGFDECVAKGDYDGEISIEAYTSDREFFMGLDEEDENATYTTEVKIYDLLSFIAKATDAESGIDINYDKTFYLNRDMAKSILAKNEAEICHKRRMYIPMPDDIPLSSKDLSQKIISGIRFCFMCAYDAYTNYCDLYHRNGKIYRYDISGNNKQVEKICQVFPALKKFNESNGQNDKLGEWEWNYYELGAWVFAHAEIQKAYKMRTGHTDYLTWSPYDAYMTIRDLLEEEDAAFEPMRIDADAIRAMSDYQRDRDGIPAGWIYLGNDNERYALGQPREHNILVLGVNPSTAKPGDDDPTIRNVRRIAENKGFDGWIMMNLHPQRTPHPEEMKEKVVWSENNPMAVEAVMREFQVHAVWCAWGNMIDMPGKKFLYGALARVYEVIGESVEWYSYGNLTKDGNPRHPLYMPLTHEFQKFDIRDYLRRKRYIV
;
A
#
# COMPACT_ATOMS: atom_id res chain seq x y z
N MET A 1 -11.28 7.57 -9.29
CA MET A 1 -11.59 6.24 -9.87
C MET A 1 -11.82 5.17 -8.81
N TYR A 2 -11.06 5.20 -7.72
CA TYR A 2 -11.13 4.19 -6.66
C TYR A 2 -12.49 4.20 -5.96
N GLY A 3 -13.09 5.37 -5.77
CA GLY A 3 -14.40 5.52 -5.14
C GLY A 3 -15.52 4.90 -5.97
N ALA A 4 -15.41 4.98 -7.31
CA ALA A 4 -16.34 4.30 -8.22
C ALA A 4 -16.27 2.78 -8.04
N ILE A 5 -15.05 2.23 -8.05
CA ILE A 5 -14.80 0.79 -7.92
C ILE A 5 -15.24 0.28 -6.54
N LEU A 6 -14.92 1.02 -5.48
CA LEU A 6 -15.36 0.71 -4.11
C LEU A 6 -16.89 0.75 -4.00
N GLY A 7 -17.52 1.79 -4.56
CA GLY A 7 -18.97 1.92 -4.59
C GLY A 7 -19.66 0.72 -5.24
N ASP A 8 -19.22 0.33 -6.44
CA ASP A 8 -19.66 -0.88 -7.15
C ASP A 8 -19.50 -2.13 -6.25
N ILE A 9 -18.29 -2.40 -5.77
CA ILE A 9 -17.99 -3.58 -4.96
C ILE A 9 -18.87 -3.65 -3.70
N ILE A 10 -19.03 -2.53 -2.99
CA ILE A 10 -19.80 -2.44 -1.75
C ILE A 10 -21.30 -2.56 -2.03
N GLY A 11 -21.79 -1.98 -3.13
CA GLY A 11 -23.21 -2.01 -3.52
C GLY A 11 -23.65 -3.33 -4.13
N SER A 12 -22.76 -4.07 -4.79
CA SER A 12 -23.08 -5.31 -5.53
C SER A 12 -23.84 -6.41 -4.76
N PRO A 13 -23.69 -6.59 -3.44
CA PRO A 13 -24.46 -7.62 -2.73
C PRO A 13 -25.92 -7.24 -2.48
N TYR A 14 -26.23 -5.95 -2.52
CA TYR A 14 -27.52 -5.37 -2.11
C TYR A 14 -28.43 -5.03 -3.30
N GLU A 15 -27.91 -5.17 -4.52
CA GLU A 15 -28.61 -4.92 -5.78
C GLU A 15 -29.94 -5.70 -5.83
N PHE A 16 -30.97 -5.12 -6.43
CA PHE A 16 -32.35 -5.65 -6.46
C PHE A 16 -33.01 -5.74 -5.06
N ASP A 17 -32.73 -4.78 -4.19
CA ASP A 17 -33.28 -4.71 -2.83
C ASP A 17 -33.01 -6.00 -2.02
N ARG A 18 -31.87 -6.66 -2.23
CA ARG A 18 -31.51 -7.95 -1.59
C ARG A 18 -31.12 -7.82 -0.09
N GLY A 19 -31.36 -6.66 0.52
CA GLY A 19 -31.10 -6.38 1.92
C GLY A 19 -32.07 -5.34 2.49
N ALA A 20 -31.93 -5.06 3.79
CA ALA A 20 -32.68 -3.99 4.41
C ALA A 20 -32.17 -2.62 3.91
N LYS A 21 -33.09 -1.71 3.61
CA LYS A 21 -32.81 -0.31 3.23
C LYS A 21 -32.37 0.51 4.44
N ILE A 22 -31.20 0.20 4.96
CA ILE A 22 -30.60 0.82 6.15
C ILE A 22 -29.14 1.14 5.87
N LYS A 23 -28.57 2.12 6.58
CA LYS A 23 -27.14 2.43 6.49
C LYS A 23 -26.25 1.43 7.22
N ALA A 24 -26.79 0.73 8.22
CA ALA A 24 -26.04 -0.17 9.10
C ALA A 24 -25.84 -1.54 8.44
N PHE A 25 -24.79 -1.67 7.63
CA PHE A 25 -24.38 -2.93 7.00
C PHE A 25 -22.84 -3.04 6.91
N PRO A 26 -22.25 -4.24 6.86
CA PRO A 26 -20.83 -4.38 6.60
C PRO A 26 -20.50 -3.96 5.16
N LEU A 27 -19.51 -3.06 4.97
CA LEU A 27 -19.12 -2.58 3.64
C LEU A 27 -18.62 -3.71 2.75
N PHE A 28 -17.81 -4.60 3.31
CA PHE A 28 -17.22 -5.72 2.60
C PHE A 28 -17.68 -7.04 3.19
N ILE A 29 -18.25 -7.89 2.34
CA ILE A 29 -18.64 -9.26 2.65
C ILE A 29 -18.13 -10.21 1.57
N GLU A 30 -18.24 -11.51 1.80
CA GLU A 30 -17.80 -12.55 0.85
C GLU A 30 -18.41 -12.38 -0.56
N LYS A 31 -19.63 -11.82 -0.63
CA LYS A 31 -20.35 -11.58 -1.89
C LYS A 31 -19.99 -10.24 -2.57
N SER A 32 -19.27 -9.35 -1.90
CA SER A 32 -18.83 -8.06 -2.44
C SER A 32 -17.82 -8.30 -3.56
N ARG A 33 -18.20 -7.97 -4.79
CA ARG A 33 -17.40 -8.19 -6.00
C ARG A 33 -17.59 -7.00 -6.94
N PHE A 34 -16.61 -6.75 -7.80
CA PHE A 34 -16.79 -5.78 -8.86
C PHE A 34 -17.79 -6.30 -9.91
N THR A 35 -18.49 -5.39 -10.58
CA THR A 35 -19.47 -5.67 -11.62
C THR A 35 -19.07 -5.01 -12.95
N ASP A 36 -20.00 -4.86 -13.89
CA ASP A 36 -19.73 -4.18 -15.15
C ASP A 36 -19.38 -2.70 -14.99
N ASP A 37 -19.80 -2.06 -13.91
CA ASP A 37 -19.42 -0.71 -13.51
C ASP A 37 -17.90 -0.53 -13.46
N THR A 38 -17.22 -1.36 -12.67
CA THR A 38 -15.76 -1.37 -12.57
C THR A 38 -15.12 -1.75 -13.89
N VAL A 39 -15.64 -2.80 -14.58
CA VAL A 39 -15.04 -3.26 -15.84
C VAL A 39 -15.08 -2.14 -16.89
N MET A 40 -16.19 -1.42 -17.00
CA MET A 40 -16.37 -0.33 -17.95
C MET A 40 -15.66 0.94 -17.52
N THR A 41 -15.56 1.23 -16.22
CA THR A 41 -14.71 2.31 -15.68
C THR A 41 -13.25 2.10 -16.10
N VAL A 42 -12.73 0.88 -15.90
CA VAL A 42 -11.36 0.52 -16.33
C VAL A 42 -11.23 0.60 -17.85
N ALA A 43 -12.23 0.16 -18.62
CA ALA A 43 -12.19 0.23 -20.07
C ALA A 43 -12.12 1.67 -20.59
N VAL A 44 -12.91 2.59 -20.00
CA VAL A 44 -12.86 4.02 -20.34
C VAL A 44 -11.50 4.60 -19.98
N ALA A 45 -10.96 4.30 -18.80
CA ALA A 45 -9.62 4.76 -18.42
C ALA A 45 -8.54 4.29 -19.40
N ASP A 46 -8.52 2.99 -19.74
CA ASP A 46 -7.56 2.39 -20.67
C ASP A 46 -7.66 3.01 -22.08
N ALA A 47 -8.89 3.29 -22.54
CA ALA A 47 -9.14 3.94 -23.82
C ALA A 47 -8.58 5.38 -23.85
N LEU A 48 -8.81 6.17 -22.80
CA LEU A 48 -8.35 7.55 -22.73
C LEU A 48 -6.83 7.63 -22.60
N LEU A 49 -6.21 6.69 -21.86
CA LEU A 49 -4.75 6.58 -21.79
C LEU A 49 -4.14 6.25 -23.16
N TYR A 50 -4.78 5.38 -23.93
CA TYR A 50 -4.35 5.08 -25.30
C TYR A 50 -4.57 6.25 -26.27
N ALA A 51 -5.73 6.92 -26.18
CA ALA A 51 -6.08 8.02 -27.06
C ALA A 51 -5.16 9.24 -26.83
N GLY A 52 -4.84 9.53 -25.56
CA GLY A 52 -4.17 10.75 -25.12
C GLY A 52 -5.16 11.87 -24.84
N LYS A 53 -4.80 12.80 -23.94
CA LYS A 53 -5.70 13.89 -23.48
C LYS A 53 -6.16 14.79 -24.63
N ASP A 54 -5.28 15.09 -25.59
CA ASP A 54 -5.57 16.01 -26.68
C ASP A 54 -6.25 15.37 -27.90
N ALA A 55 -6.67 14.10 -27.79
CA ALA A 55 -7.31 13.37 -28.88
C ALA A 55 -8.67 13.98 -29.28
N ASP A 56 -8.96 13.97 -30.58
CA ASP A 56 -10.27 14.38 -31.10
C ASP A 56 -11.38 13.35 -30.79
N LYS A 57 -12.62 13.72 -31.16
CA LYS A 57 -13.81 12.91 -30.96
C LYS A 57 -13.69 11.51 -31.56
N ASP A 58 -13.27 11.43 -32.82
CA ASP A 58 -13.27 10.18 -33.58
C ASP A 58 -12.28 9.18 -32.98
N LYS A 59 -11.09 9.66 -32.59
CA LYS A 59 -10.08 8.84 -31.92
C LYS A 59 -10.54 8.36 -30.55
N ILE A 60 -11.16 9.23 -29.74
CA ILE A 60 -11.69 8.84 -28.42
C ILE A 60 -12.82 7.82 -28.57
N CYS A 61 -13.81 8.07 -29.43
CA CYS A 61 -14.93 7.15 -29.67
C CYS A 61 -14.43 5.78 -30.12
N ALA A 62 -13.50 5.72 -31.08
CA ALA A 62 -12.92 4.47 -31.56
C ALA A 62 -12.17 3.71 -30.45
N ALA A 63 -11.36 4.41 -29.65
CA ALA A 63 -10.62 3.80 -28.55
C ALA A 63 -11.57 3.27 -27.46
N VAL A 64 -12.60 4.03 -27.11
CA VAL A 64 -13.61 3.63 -26.11
C VAL A 64 -14.37 2.40 -26.57
N VAL A 65 -14.83 2.37 -27.83
CA VAL A 65 -15.52 1.19 -28.39
C VAL A 65 -14.64 -0.05 -28.31
N SER A 66 -13.41 0.06 -28.81
CA SER A 66 -12.45 -1.05 -28.83
C SER A 66 -12.14 -1.56 -27.42
N SER A 67 -11.88 -0.64 -26.48
CA SER A 67 -11.56 -0.98 -25.09
C SER A 67 -12.76 -1.61 -24.37
N MET A 68 -13.96 -1.04 -24.50
CA MET A 68 -15.17 -1.59 -23.88
C MET A 68 -15.49 -2.99 -24.39
N GLN A 69 -15.35 -3.26 -25.70
CA GLN A 69 -15.49 -4.62 -26.23
C GLN A 69 -14.40 -5.56 -25.73
N HIS A 70 -13.13 -5.12 -25.66
CA HIS A 70 -12.04 -5.92 -25.13
C HIS A 70 -12.27 -6.36 -23.67
N TRP A 71 -12.50 -5.39 -22.79
CA TRP A 71 -12.72 -5.65 -21.37
C TRP A 71 -14.05 -6.37 -21.12
N GLY A 72 -15.11 -5.98 -21.83
CA GLY A 72 -16.42 -6.61 -21.72
C GLY A 72 -16.42 -8.10 -22.08
N ARG A 73 -15.78 -8.46 -23.20
CA ARG A 73 -15.62 -9.87 -23.63
C ARG A 73 -14.75 -10.69 -22.69
N LYS A 74 -13.76 -10.06 -22.06
CA LYS A 74 -12.85 -10.69 -21.10
C LYS A 74 -13.53 -10.98 -19.76
N TYR A 75 -14.51 -10.17 -19.36
CA TYR A 75 -15.29 -10.35 -18.13
C TYR A 75 -16.79 -10.51 -18.45
N PRO A 76 -17.21 -11.58 -19.15
CA PRO A 76 -18.56 -11.69 -19.71
C PRO A 76 -19.68 -11.88 -18.68
N LYS A 77 -19.32 -12.15 -17.41
CA LYS A 77 -20.24 -12.41 -16.29
C LYS A 77 -20.31 -11.26 -15.28
N ALA A 78 -19.89 -10.05 -15.66
CA ALA A 78 -19.75 -8.92 -14.75
C ALA A 78 -21.09 -8.32 -14.30
N GLY A 79 -22.14 -8.37 -15.14
CA GLY A 79 -23.45 -7.81 -14.79
C GLY A 79 -24.22 -7.17 -15.95
N TYR A 80 -23.60 -7.02 -17.12
CA TYR A 80 -24.12 -6.26 -18.26
C TYR A 80 -25.62 -6.43 -18.58
N GLY A 81 -26.29 -5.30 -18.78
CA GLY A 81 -27.64 -5.24 -19.35
C GLY A 81 -27.74 -5.96 -20.70
N GLY A 82 -28.92 -6.55 -20.98
CA GLY A 82 -29.12 -7.48 -22.10
C GLY A 82 -28.66 -6.96 -23.47
N LYS A 83 -29.11 -5.75 -23.86
CA LYS A 83 -28.69 -5.11 -25.13
C LYS A 83 -27.21 -4.76 -25.16
N PHE A 84 -26.65 -4.31 -24.05
CA PHE A 84 -25.22 -3.98 -23.98
C PHE A 84 -24.35 -5.24 -24.14
N ARG A 85 -24.77 -6.37 -23.56
CA ARG A 85 -24.11 -7.67 -23.75
C ARG A 85 -24.10 -8.11 -25.22
N GLU A 86 -25.15 -7.81 -25.99
CA GLU A 86 -25.16 -8.05 -27.45
C GLU A 86 -24.20 -7.11 -28.17
N TRP A 87 -24.25 -5.81 -27.84
CA TRP A 87 -23.36 -4.78 -28.38
C TRP A 87 -21.88 -5.12 -28.22
N LEU A 88 -21.49 -5.73 -27.09
CA LEU A 88 -20.12 -6.19 -26.85
C LEU A 88 -19.63 -7.20 -27.90
N ASN A 89 -20.53 -7.91 -28.58
CA ASN A 89 -20.19 -8.96 -29.55
C ASN A 89 -20.45 -8.57 -31.02
N TRP A 90 -20.88 -7.33 -31.29
CA TRP A 90 -21.05 -6.86 -32.67
C TRP A 90 -19.70 -6.56 -33.33
N ASP A 91 -19.56 -6.92 -34.60
CA ASP A 91 -18.33 -6.66 -35.37
C ASP A 91 -18.13 -5.16 -35.66
N ASN A 92 -19.22 -4.43 -35.89
CA ASN A 92 -19.22 -2.98 -36.07
C ASN A 92 -20.30 -2.34 -35.17
N PRO A 93 -20.02 -2.21 -33.87
CA PRO A 93 -21.04 -1.82 -32.91
C PRO A 93 -21.50 -0.37 -33.12
N GLN A 94 -22.82 -0.17 -33.21
CA GLN A 94 -23.43 1.16 -33.30
C GLN A 94 -24.16 1.49 -31.99
N PRO A 95 -24.25 2.77 -31.60
CA PRO A 95 -25.07 3.14 -30.45
C PRO A 95 -26.55 2.87 -30.72
N TYR A 96 -27.30 2.55 -29.67
CA TYR A 96 -28.64 1.98 -29.81
C TYR A 96 -29.72 2.75 -29.03
N GLY A 97 -29.51 4.04 -28.78
CA GLY A 97 -30.50 4.93 -28.18
C GLY A 97 -30.76 4.67 -26.70
N SER A 98 -29.78 4.15 -25.95
CA SER A 98 -29.94 3.86 -24.54
C SER A 98 -29.98 5.13 -23.69
N PHE A 99 -30.95 5.22 -22.78
CA PHE A 99 -31.05 6.21 -21.70
C PHE A 99 -30.66 5.62 -20.33
N GLY A 100 -30.04 4.43 -20.33
CA GLY A 100 -29.60 3.76 -19.12
C GLY A 100 -28.44 4.45 -18.40
N ASN A 101 -28.33 4.20 -17.10
CA ASN A 101 -27.28 4.71 -16.20
C ASN A 101 -25.87 4.14 -16.49
N GLY A 102 -25.76 3.13 -17.36
CA GLY A 102 -24.49 2.53 -17.77
C GLY A 102 -23.48 3.48 -18.41
N SER A 103 -23.94 4.63 -18.88
CA SER A 103 -23.08 5.74 -19.33
C SER A 103 -22.47 6.53 -18.16
N ALA A 104 -23.25 6.78 -17.11
CA ALA A 104 -22.84 7.53 -15.93
C ALA A 104 -21.95 6.70 -14.98
N MET A 105 -22.21 5.41 -14.82
CA MET A 105 -21.46 4.55 -13.90
C MET A 105 -19.97 4.40 -14.25
N ARG A 106 -19.61 4.56 -15.54
CA ARG A 106 -18.25 4.31 -16.05
C ARG A 106 -17.45 5.57 -16.34
N VAL A 107 -18.04 6.76 -16.17
CA VAL A 107 -17.49 8.02 -16.69
C VAL A 107 -16.44 8.64 -15.77
N SER A 108 -16.26 8.11 -14.56
CA SER A 108 -15.40 8.70 -13.53
C SER A 108 -13.96 9.03 -14.00
N PRO A 109 -13.27 8.25 -14.86
CA PRO A 109 -11.92 8.61 -15.31
C PRO A 109 -11.87 9.95 -16.06
N VAL A 110 -12.94 10.30 -16.79
CA VAL A 110 -13.04 11.58 -17.52
C VAL A 110 -13.04 12.76 -16.55
N GLY A 111 -13.74 12.62 -15.43
CA GLY A 111 -13.82 13.65 -14.40
C GLY A 111 -12.45 14.05 -13.85
N TRP A 112 -11.49 13.12 -13.82
CA TRP A 112 -10.13 13.32 -13.29
C TRP A 112 -9.10 13.82 -14.32
N LEU A 113 -9.27 13.50 -15.60
CA LEU A 113 -8.15 13.54 -16.55
C LEU A 113 -7.89 14.91 -17.20
N TYR A 114 -8.91 15.78 -17.25
CA TYR A 114 -8.92 17.03 -18.02
C TYR A 114 -8.97 18.28 -17.13
N ASP A 115 -8.40 19.38 -17.59
CA ASP A 115 -8.18 20.56 -16.74
C ASP A 115 -9.31 21.61 -16.82
N SER A 116 -10.23 21.50 -17.78
CA SER A 116 -11.40 22.40 -17.90
C SER A 116 -12.73 21.64 -17.92
N ILE A 117 -13.77 22.26 -17.36
CA ILE A 117 -15.10 21.66 -17.30
C ILE A 117 -15.70 21.43 -18.68
N GLU A 118 -15.43 22.32 -19.64
CA GLU A 118 -15.90 22.22 -21.03
C GLU A 118 -15.33 20.96 -21.69
N ARG A 119 -14.02 20.75 -21.53
CA ARG A 119 -13.33 19.58 -22.10
C ARG A 119 -13.75 18.29 -21.41
N THR A 120 -13.89 18.32 -20.08
CA THR A 120 -14.41 17.20 -19.30
C THR A 120 -15.80 16.78 -19.77
N ARG A 121 -16.72 17.74 -19.96
CA ARG A 121 -18.08 17.50 -20.46
C ARG A 121 -18.09 16.98 -21.89
N GLU A 122 -17.29 17.58 -22.77
CA GLU A 122 -17.17 17.16 -24.16
C GLU A 122 -16.73 15.68 -24.27
N VAL A 123 -15.69 15.29 -23.54
CA VAL A 123 -15.20 13.91 -23.56
C VAL A 123 -16.19 12.96 -22.91
N ALA A 124 -16.87 13.37 -21.82
CA ALA A 124 -17.91 12.56 -21.20
C ALA A 124 -19.04 12.23 -22.17
N ARG A 125 -19.50 13.25 -22.93
CA ARG A 125 -20.48 13.06 -24.00
C ARG A 125 -19.99 12.04 -25.03
N TRP A 126 -18.75 12.13 -25.50
CA TRP A 126 -18.20 11.18 -26.48
C TRP A 126 -18.15 9.76 -25.93
N THR A 127 -17.77 9.58 -24.66
CA THR A 127 -17.75 8.24 -24.01
C THR A 127 -19.15 7.66 -23.78
N ALA A 128 -20.18 8.50 -23.71
CA ALA A 128 -21.58 8.07 -23.61
C ALA A 128 -22.14 7.70 -24.98
N GLU A 129 -21.92 8.54 -25.99
CA GLU A 129 -22.47 8.46 -27.35
C GLU A 129 -22.21 7.13 -28.05
N VAL A 130 -21.14 6.40 -27.71
CA VAL A 130 -20.81 5.09 -28.30
C VAL A 130 -21.85 3.99 -28.01
N THR A 131 -22.69 4.17 -26.98
CA THR A 131 -23.73 3.20 -26.56
C THR A 131 -25.04 3.86 -26.15
N HIS A 132 -24.96 5.00 -25.45
CA HIS A 132 -26.05 5.73 -24.81
C HIS A 132 -26.21 7.11 -25.46
N ASN A 133 -26.47 7.13 -26.77
CA ASN A 133 -26.67 8.37 -27.53
C ASN A 133 -28.08 8.99 -27.36
N HIS A 134 -28.88 8.52 -26.40
CA HIS A 134 -30.10 9.22 -25.99
C HIS A 134 -29.72 10.46 -25.16
N PRO A 135 -30.44 11.59 -25.28
CA PRO A 135 -30.16 12.80 -24.50
C PRO A 135 -30.01 12.55 -22.99
N GLU A 136 -30.91 11.79 -22.36
CA GLU A 136 -30.78 11.43 -20.93
C GLU A 136 -29.54 10.58 -20.60
N GLY A 137 -29.08 9.72 -21.53
CA GLY A 137 -27.84 8.96 -21.36
C GLY A 137 -26.63 9.88 -21.31
N ILE A 138 -26.54 10.79 -22.28
CA ILE A 138 -25.49 11.82 -22.34
C ILE A 138 -25.57 12.75 -21.12
N LYS A 139 -26.77 13.20 -20.77
CA LYS A 139 -27.05 14.07 -19.62
C LYS A 139 -26.56 13.45 -18.31
N GLY A 140 -26.84 12.16 -18.09
CA GLY A 140 -26.34 11.40 -16.96
C GLY A 140 -24.80 11.44 -16.87
N ALA A 141 -24.11 11.07 -17.93
CA ALA A 141 -22.65 11.09 -17.96
C ALA A 141 -22.05 12.49 -17.75
N GLU A 142 -22.58 13.52 -18.44
CA GLU A 142 -22.11 14.91 -18.29
C GLU A 142 -22.33 15.46 -16.88
N SER A 143 -23.47 15.15 -16.25
CA SER A 143 -23.75 15.60 -14.88
C SER A 143 -22.79 15.01 -13.85
N VAL A 144 -22.48 13.71 -13.95
CA VAL A 144 -21.57 13.02 -13.03
C VAL A 144 -20.15 13.55 -13.19
N VAL A 145 -19.63 13.72 -14.40
CA VAL A 145 -18.28 14.28 -14.56
C VAL A 145 -18.19 15.74 -14.13
N SER A 146 -19.28 16.50 -14.28
CA SER A 146 -19.31 17.89 -13.82
C SER A 146 -19.25 17.94 -12.31
N ALA A 147 -20.02 17.08 -11.62
CA ALA A 147 -19.95 16.95 -10.17
C ALA A 147 -18.55 16.51 -9.70
N ILE A 148 -17.92 15.53 -10.37
CA ILE A 148 -16.54 15.10 -10.05
C ILE A 148 -15.54 16.25 -10.25
N TYR A 149 -15.63 16.96 -11.39
CA TYR A 149 -14.73 18.08 -11.71
C TYR A 149 -14.84 19.19 -10.64
N LEU A 150 -16.07 19.66 -10.39
CA LEU A 150 -16.34 20.72 -9.42
C LEU A 150 -15.90 20.30 -8.01
N ALA A 151 -16.17 19.05 -7.62
CA ALA A 151 -15.73 18.51 -6.34
C ALA A 151 -14.20 18.56 -6.17
N ARG A 152 -13.43 18.06 -7.14
CA ARG A 152 -11.96 18.04 -7.03
C ARG A 152 -11.31 19.41 -7.22
N THR A 153 -12.00 20.37 -7.83
CA THR A 153 -11.54 21.77 -7.90
C THR A 153 -11.95 22.61 -6.69
N GLY A 154 -12.55 21.97 -5.66
CA GLY A 154 -12.83 22.59 -4.37
C GLY A 154 -14.18 23.29 -4.26
N GLU A 155 -15.13 23.07 -5.17
CA GLU A 155 -16.46 23.66 -5.08
C GLU A 155 -17.30 23.06 -3.93
N SER A 156 -18.24 23.85 -3.40
CA SER A 156 -19.15 23.41 -2.35
C SER A 156 -20.24 22.48 -2.88
N LYS A 157 -20.83 21.67 -1.99
CA LYS A 157 -22.01 20.86 -2.33
C LYS A 157 -23.19 21.70 -2.81
N VAL A 158 -23.34 22.92 -2.28
CA VAL A 158 -24.38 23.87 -2.73
C VAL A 158 -24.12 24.28 -4.17
N THR A 159 -22.89 24.68 -4.50
CA THR A 159 -22.49 25.02 -5.88
C THR A 159 -22.66 23.83 -6.83
N ILE A 160 -22.20 22.64 -6.42
CA ILE A 160 -22.36 21.42 -7.21
C ILE A 160 -23.84 21.11 -7.46
N LYS A 161 -24.67 21.21 -6.42
CA LYS A 161 -26.13 21.02 -6.52
C LYS A 161 -26.75 22.01 -7.50
N GLN A 162 -26.49 23.30 -7.31
CA GLN A 162 -27.03 24.37 -8.16
C GLN A 162 -26.60 24.20 -9.61
N TYR A 163 -25.31 23.96 -9.85
CA TYR A 163 -24.80 23.71 -11.20
C TYR A 163 -25.53 22.53 -11.87
N VAL A 164 -25.73 21.44 -11.13
CA VAL A 164 -26.40 20.26 -11.71
C VAL A 164 -27.90 20.51 -11.94
N GLU A 165 -28.58 21.21 -11.04
CA GLU A 165 -29.97 21.64 -11.20
C GLU A 165 -30.13 22.56 -12.43
N ASP A 166 -29.28 23.57 -12.57
CA ASP A 166 -29.36 24.58 -13.63
C ASP A 166 -28.98 24.02 -15.00
N GLU A 167 -27.91 23.23 -15.09
CA GLU A 167 -27.37 22.73 -16.37
C GLU A 167 -28.06 21.45 -16.87
N PHE A 168 -28.62 20.64 -15.97
CA PHE A 168 -29.15 19.31 -16.33
C PHE A 168 -30.61 19.09 -15.91
N ASP A 169 -31.26 20.05 -15.24
CA ASP A 169 -32.67 19.98 -14.84
C ASP A 169 -32.97 18.71 -14.00
N TYR A 170 -32.02 18.32 -13.14
CA TYR A 170 -32.22 17.23 -12.19
C TYR A 170 -32.76 17.76 -10.87
N ASN A 171 -33.85 17.19 -10.37
CA ASN A 171 -34.37 17.55 -9.05
C ASN A 171 -33.52 16.93 -7.93
N LEU A 172 -32.62 17.74 -7.37
CA LEU A 172 -31.73 17.40 -6.25
C LEU A 172 -32.22 17.94 -4.90
N SER A 173 -33.43 18.48 -4.86
CA SER A 173 -34.02 19.08 -3.65
C SER A 173 -34.81 18.09 -2.79
N ARG A 174 -34.93 16.84 -3.24
CA ARG A 174 -35.49 15.71 -2.48
C ARG A 174 -34.47 15.21 -1.46
N THR A 175 -34.97 14.57 -0.40
CA THR A 175 -34.11 13.93 0.61
C THR A 175 -34.07 12.41 0.48
N LEU A 176 -32.98 11.77 0.94
CA LEU A 176 -32.88 10.31 1.02
C LEU A 176 -33.98 9.71 1.89
N LYS A 177 -34.45 10.44 2.91
CA LYS A 177 -35.58 10.04 3.75
C LYS A 177 -36.89 9.95 2.95
N GLU A 178 -37.10 10.86 2.00
CA GLU A 178 -38.27 10.86 1.12
C GLU A 178 -38.15 9.83 -0.01
N ILE A 179 -36.94 9.61 -0.52
CA ILE A 179 -36.66 8.66 -1.62
C ILE A 179 -36.77 7.21 -1.14
N ARG A 180 -36.12 6.88 -0.01
CA ARG A 180 -35.93 5.50 0.48
C ARG A 180 -37.20 4.62 0.53
N PRO A 181 -38.38 5.11 0.97
CA PRO A 181 -39.57 4.27 1.09
C PRO A 181 -40.14 3.78 -0.24
N ALA A 182 -39.97 4.55 -1.33
CA ALA A 182 -40.62 4.29 -2.62
C ALA A 182 -39.64 3.92 -3.75
N TYR A 183 -38.35 4.20 -3.57
CA TYR A 183 -37.34 3.90 -4.56
C TYR A 183 -37.19 2.40 -4.78
N HIS A 184 -36.88 1.94 -5.98
CA HIS A 184 -36.66 0.53 -6.33
C HIS A 184 -35.70 0.48 -7.53
N MET A 185 -35.50 -0.71 -8.10
CA MET A 185 -34.63 -0.89 -9.27
C MET A 185 -35.01 0.07 -10.40
N ASP A 186 -34.12 1.02 -10.69
CA ASP A 186 -34.23 1.94 -11.81
C ASP A 186 -32.86 2.05 -12.49
N VAL A 187 -32.77 1.47 -13.69
CA VAL A 187 -31.54 1.41 -14.48
C VAL A 187 -31.42 2.61 -15.44
N THR A 188 -32.30 3.60 -15.32
CA THR A 188 -32.30 4.80 -16.18
C THR A 188 -31.44 5.90 -15.59
N CYS A 189 -30.84 6.75 -16.42
CA CYS A 189 -30.08 7.91 -15.91
C CYS A 189 -30.95 8.81 -15.03
N GLN A 190 -32.14 9.18 -15.52
CA GLN A 190 -33.05 10.11 -14.84
C GLN A 190 -33.62 9.58 -13.52
N GLY A 191 -33.61 8.27 -13.31
CA GLY A 191 -34.10 7.63 -12.09
C GLY A 191 -33.01 7.11 -11.16
N SER A 192 -31.72 7.24 -11.49
CA SER A 192 -30.62 6.79 -10.62
C SER A 192 -29.50 7.80 -10.42
N VAL A 193 -29.19 8.61 -11.44
CA VAL A 193 -28.13 9.62 -11.34
C VAL A 193 -28.47 10.71 -10.32
N PRO A 194 -29.68 11.32 -10.31
CA PRO A 194 -30.06 12.27 -9.27
C PRO A 194 -29.98 11.69 -7.87
N GLU A 195 -30.35 10.42 -7.70
CA GLU A 195 -30.40 9.70 -6.44
C GLU A 195 -28.98 9.44 -5.90
N ALA A 196 -28.04 9.09 -6.79
CA ALA A 196 -26.63 8.98 -6.46
C ALA A 196 -26.01 10.34 -6.09
N ILE A 197 -26.37 11.41 -6.81
CA ILE A 197 -25.91 12.77 -6.49
C ILE A 197 -26.48 13.23 -5.15
N ILE A 198 -27.78 12.99 -4.87
CA ILE A 198 -28.39 13.28 -3.56
C ILE A 198 -27.71 12.47 -2.45
N ALA A 199 -27.37 11.20 -2.70
CA ALA A 199 -26.66 10.36 -1.75
C ALA A 199 -25.28 10.94 -1.40
N PHE A 200 -24.57 11.51 -2.38
CA PHE A 200 -23.37 12.30 -2.13
C PHE A 200 -23.69 13.62 -1.41
N LEU A 201 -24.69 14.39 -1.83
CA LEU A 201 -25.00 15.70 -1.25
C LEU A 201 -25.37 15.59 0.24
N GLU A 202 -26.11 14.56 0.65
CA GLU A 202 -26.45 14.30 2.05
C GLU A 202 -25.37 13.61 2.88
N SER A 203 -24.22 13.26 2.29
CA SER A 203 -23.17 12.56 3.03
C SER A 203 -22.29 13.48 3.88
N THR A 204 -21.61 12.91 4.88
CA THR A 204 -20.57 13.62 5.65
C THR A 204 -19.15 13.23 5.25
N ASP A 205 -18.99 12.06 4.65
CA ASP A 205 -17.72 11.49 4.19
C ASP A 205 -17.96 10.47 3.07
N PHE A 206 -16.89 9.81 2.60
CA PHE A 206 -16.95 8.80 1.55
C PHE A 206 -17.79 7.58 1.94
N GLU A 207 -17.58 7.03 3.13
CA GLU A 207 -18.29 5.84 3.60
C GLU A 207 -19.80 6.14 3.72
N ASP A 208 -20.17 7.30 4.28
CA ASP A 208 -21.56 7.71 4.40
C ASP A 208 -22.22 7.93 3.02
N ALA A 209 -21.49 8.41 2.01
CA ALA A 209 -22.02 8.52 0.64
C ALA A 209 -22.37 7.16 0.04
N VAL A 210 -21.49 6.16 0.23
CA VAL A 210 -21.73 4.79 -0.21
C VAL A 210 -22.88 4.16 0.59
N ARG A 211 -22.92 4.37 1.91
CA ARG A 211 -24.01 3.90 2.78
C ARG A 211 -25.35 4.54 2.44
N ASN A 212 -25.37 5.84 2.12
CA ASN A 212 -26.55 6.56 1.64
C ASN A 212 -27.11 5.87 0.41
N SER A 213 -26.25 5.61 -0.57
CA SER A 213 -26.58 4.97 -1.84
C SER A 213 -27.16 3.57 -1.67
N VAL A 214 -26.51 2.71 -0.88
CA VAL A 214 -27.03 1.37 -0.61
C VAL A 214 -28.33 1.43 0.22
N SER A 215 -28.45 2.40 1.13
CA SER A 215 -29.62 2.50 2.01
C SER A 215 -30.92 2.85 1.32
N ILE A 216 -30.90 3.36 0.08
CA ILE A 216 -32.11 3.63 -0.70
C ILE A 216 -32.57 2.43 -1.53
N GLY A 217 -31.73 1.41 -1.70
CA GLY A 217 -32.03 0.20 -2.47
C GLY A 217 -31.99 0.41 -3.98
N GLY A 218 -32.59 -0.51 -4.74
CA GLY A 218 -32.60 -0.52 -6.20
C GLY A 218 -31.31 -1.04 -6.83
N ASP A 219 -30.76 -0.26 -7.77
CA ASP A 219 -29.54 -0.51 -8.53
C ASP A 219 -28.31 -0.08 -7.70
N THR A 220 -28.08 -0.76 -6.58
CA THR A 220 -27.23 -0.23 -5.49
C THR A 220 -25.74 -0.20 -5.81
N ASP A 221 -25.22 -1.14 -6.62
CA ASP A 221 -23.86 -1.05 -7.17
C ASP A 221 -23.72 0.20 -8.03
N THR A 222 -24.64 0.44 -8.97
CA THR A 222 -24.57 1.60 -9.86
C THR A 222 -24.67 2.93 -9.12
N ILE A 223 -25.63 3.06 -8.21
CA ILE A 223 -25.83 4.29 -7.43
C ILE A 223 -24.61 4.54 -6.53
N ALA A 224 -24.11 3.50 -5.86
CA ALA A 224 -22.94 3.62 -5.01
C ALA A 224 -21.65 3.90 -5.81
N CYS A 225 -21.52 3.34 -7.01
CA CYS A 225 -20.44 3.62 -7.94
C CYS A 225 -20.41 5.11 -8.33
N ILE A 226 -21.56 5.65 -8.76
CA ILE A 226 -21.67 7.07 -9.13
C ILE A 226 -21.41 7.97 -7.92
N ALA A 227 -22.11 7.74 -6.80
CA ALA A 227 -21.95 8.55 -5.59
C ALA A 227 -20.52 8.47 -5.04
N GLY A 228 -19.93 7.26 -5.01
CA GLY A 228 -18.57 7.01 -4.58
C GLY A 228 -17.54 7.74 -5.45
N SER A 229 -17.77 7.84 -6.76
CA SER A 229 -16.88 8.58 -7.67
C SER A 229 -16.84 10.09 -7.39
N ILE A 230 -17.98 10.69 -7.03
CA ILE A 230 -18.09 12.10 -6.65
C ILE A 230 -17.54 12.29 -5.23
N ALA A 231 -17.86 11.37 -4.32
CA ALA A 231 -17.41 11.40 -2.94
C ALA A 231 -15.88 11.28 -2.83
N GLU A 232 -15.23 10.42 -3.61
CA GLU A 232 -13.76 10.35 -3.70
C GLU A 232 -13.17 11.70 -4.13
N ALA A 233 -13.78 12.36 -5.12
CA ALA A 233 -13.32 13.67 -5.58
C ALA A 233 -13.48 14.77 -4.54
N TYR A 234 -14.50 14.69 -3.69
CA TYR A 234 -14.81 15.70 -2.69
C TYR A 234 -14.12 15.47 -1.33
N TYR A 235 -14.02 14.21 -0.91
CA TYR A 235 -13.56 13.78 0.42
C TYR A 235 -12.22 13.07 0.42
N GLY A 236 -11.74 12.58 -0.72
CA GLY A 236 -10.63 11.63 -0.77
C GLY A 236 -11.02 10.23 -0.29
N LEU A 237 -10.02 9.36 -0.14
CA LEU A 237 -10.07 7.99 0.35
C LEU A 237 -8.93 7.72 1.33
N THR A 238 -9.19 6.88 2.33
CA THR A 238 -8.13 6.41 3.22
C THR A 238 -7.23 5.40 2.49
N PRO A 239 -5.94 5.27 2.86
CA PRO A 239 -5.04 4.26 2.29
C PRO A 239 -5.60 2.83 2.41
N THR A 240 -6.30 2.53 3.50
CA THR A 240 -6.98 1.25 3.71
C THR A 240 -8.06 0.97 2.67
N LEU A 241 -8.86 1.99 2.32
CA LEU A 241 -9.89 1.86 1.27
C LEU A 241 -9.26 1.69 -0.12
N GLU A 242 -8.17 2.42 -0.40
CA GLU A 242 -7.41 2.23 -1.64
C GLU A 242 -6.82 0.82 -1.75
N GLU A 243 -6.27 0.30 -0.65
CA GLU A 243 -5.73 -1.06 -0.59
C GLU A 243 -6.83 -2.12 -0.78
N GLU A 244 -7.97 -1.99 -0.07
CA GLU A 244 -9.12 -2.89 -0.25
C GLU A 244 -9.64 -2.88 -1.70
N CYS A 245 -9.71 -1.70 -2.32
CA CYS A 245 -10.04 -1.56 -3.74
C CYS A 245 -9.09 -2.38 -4.62
N LEU A 246 -7.78 -2.22 -4.42
CA LEU A 246 -6.77 -2.94 -5.20
C LEU A 246 -6.78 -4.44 -4.92
N ASN A 247 -7.07 -4.89 -3.70
CA ASN A 247 -7.10 -6.31 -3.36
C ASN A 247 -8.28 -7.06 -4.00
N ARG A 248 -9.35 -6.36 -4.36
CA ARG A 248 -10.60 -6.95 -4.88
C ARG A 248 -10.72 -6.96 -6.40
N ILE A 249 -9.75 -6.41 -7.11
CA ILE A 249 -9.72 -6.39 -8.58
C ILE A 249 -8.52 -7.18 -9.15
N PRO A 250 -8.63 -7.74 -10.37
CA PRO A 250 -7.53 -8.48 -11.00
C PRO A 250 -6.32 -7.60 -11.33
N ASN A 251 -5.11 -8.17 -11.33
CA ASN A 251 -3.84 -7.46 -11.59
C ASN A 251 -3.88 -6.59 -12.86
N LYS A 252 -4.47 -7.09 -13.96
CA LYS A 252 -4.57 -6.32 -15.21
C LYS A 252 -5.38 -5.02 -15.06
N MET A 253 -6.40 -4.99 -14.18
CA MET A 253 -7.12 -3.75 -13.88
C MET A 253 -6.27 -2.83 -13.01
N LYS A 254 -5.54 -3.38 -12.02
CA LYS A 254 -4.58 -2.61 -11.19
C LYS A 254 -3.54 -1.90 -12.07
N ASP A 255 -3.06 -2.54 -13.13
CA ASP A 255 -2.08 -1.95 -14.04
C ASP A 255 -2.66 -0.75 -14.82
N VAL A 256 -3.93 -0.78 -15.20
CA VAL A 256 -4.61 0.37 -15.82
C VAL A 256 -4.72 1.52 -14.82
N ILE A 257 -5.14 1.24 -13.58
CA ILE A 257 -5.27 2.25 -12.53
C ILE A 257 -3.92 2.89 -12.21
N LYS A 258 -2.86 2.10 -12.02
CA LYS A 258 -1.50 2.61 -11.78
C LYS A 258 -1.00 3.51 -12.91
N ARG A 259 -1.24 3.12 -14.17
CA ARG A 259 -0.90 3.97 -15.33
C ARG A 259 -1.73 5.24 -15.33
N PHE A 260 -3.02 5.16 -15.01
CA PHE A 260 -3.90 6.31 -14.90
C PHE A 260 -3.40 7.30 -13.83
N ASP A 261 -3.02 6.80 -12.66
CA ASP A 261 -2.45 7.61 -11.58
C ASP A 261 -1.15 8.30 -11.97
N HIS A 262 -0.30 7.60 -12.72
CA HIS A 262 0.92 8.19 -13.25
C HIS A 262 0.60 9.33 -14.25
N THR A 263 -0.34 9.10 -15.17
CA THR A 263 -0.71 10.08 -16.21
C THR A 263 -1.45 11.31 -15.68
N ARG A 264 -2.22 11.20 -14.58
CA ARG A 264 -2.81 12.38 -13.93
C ARG A 264 -1.79 13.23 -13.18
N GLY A 265 -0.60 12.69 -12.87
CA GLY A 265 0.43 13.34 -12.06
C GLY A 265 0.18 13.14 -10.57
N LYS A 266 1.07 12.43 -9.86
CA LYS A 266 1.03 12.27 -8.40
C LYS A 266 1.43 13.59 -7.71
N ALA A 267 0.49 14.51 -7.56
CA ALA A 267 0.28 15.12 -6.25
C ALA A 267 -0.85 14.29 -5.61
N VAL A 268 -0.56 13.65 -4.48
CA VAL A 268 -1.47 12.72 -3.80
C VAL A 268 -2.73 13.50 -3.37
N GLN A 269 -3.78 13.44 -4.18
CA GLN A 269 -5.13 13.85 -3.76
C GLN A 269 -5.94 12.57 -3.62
N GLY A 270 -6.11 12.23 -2.35
CA GLY A 270 -6.63 10.99 -1.80
C GLY A 270 -6.74 11.14 -0.27
N GLU A 271 -5.83 11.86 0.39
CA GLU A 271 -6.08 12.24 1.79
C GLU A 271 -7.23 13.26 1.88
N PRO A 272 -8.11 13.19 2.89
CA PRO A 272 -9.17 14.19 3.09
C PRO A 272 -8.56 15.59 3.18
N ILE A 273 -8.78 16.38 2.13
CA ILE A 273 -8.07 17.64 1.91
C ILE A 273 -8.71 18.69 2.82
N ILE A 274 -8.09 18.95 3.98
CA ILE A 274 -8.48 20.04 4.88
C ILE A 274 -8.51 21.35 4.09
N GLU A 275 -7.57 21.53 3.16
CA GLU A 275 -7.46 22.67 2.25
C GLU A 275 -8.70 22.87 1.38
N ALA A 276 -9.31 21.80 0.85
CA ALA A 276 -10.52 21.90 0.05
C ALA A 276 -11.73 22.32 0.92
N ALA A 277 -11.78 21.85 2.17
CA ALA A 277 -12.79 22.29 3.12
C ALA A 277 -12.59 23.76 3.52
N LEU A 278 -11.34 24.17 3.75
CA LEU A 278 -10.97 25.56 4.07
C LEU A 278 -11.31 26.51 2.92
N LEU A 279 -11.00 26.14 1.68
CA LEU A 279 -11.35 26.95 0.49
C LEU A 279 -12.87 27.18 0.38
N ARG A 280 -13.69 26.17 0.69
CA ARG A 280 -15.15 26.31 0.71
C ARG A 280 -15.62 27.23 1.82
N TYR A 281 -15.09 27.06 3.03
CA TYR A 281 -15.41 27.93 4.16
C TYR A 281 -15.03 29.39 3.89
N HIS A 282 -13.87 29.63 3.27
CA HIS A 282 -13.42 30.96 2.92
C HIS A 282 -14.35 31.65 1.90
N ARG A 283 -14.85 30.90 0.91
CA ARG A 283 -15.83 31.41 -0.07
C ARG A 283 -17.19 31.68 0.56
N GLU A 284 -17.62 30.85 1.50
CA GLU A 284 -18.91 30.97 2.19
C GLU A 284 -18.81 30.47 3.64
N SER A 285 -18.75 31.40 4.58
CA SER A 285 -18.72 31.11 6.02
C SER A 285 -20.12 30.70 6.51
N SER A 286 -20.43 29.42 6.37
CA SER A 286 -21.67 28.78 6.82
C SER A 286 -21.40 27.68 7.86
N PRO A 287 -22.37 27.38 8.75
CA PRO A 287 -22.24 26.26 9.70
C PRO A 287 -21.96 24.92 9.01
N GLU A 288 -22.49 24.70 7.80
CA GLU A 288 -22.26 23.49 7.01
C GLU A 288 -20.80 23.38 6.54
N ASN A 289 -20.22 24.48 6.04
CA ASN A 289 -18.83 24.50 5.59
C ASN A 289 -17.85 24.43 6.77
N GLU A 290 -18.18 25.09 7.89
CA GLU A 290 -17.44 24.94 9.15
C GLU A 290 -17.45 23.48 9.62
N ALA A 291 -18.62 22.84 9.65
CA ALA A 291 -18.74 21.43 10.01
C ALA A 291 -17.94 20.52 9.06
N ALA A 292 -17.83 20.88 7.77
CA ALA A 292 -17.01 20.15 6.80
C ALA A 292 -15.51 20.31 7.08
N VAL A 293 -15.03 21.50 7.47
CA VAL A 293 -13.65 21.72 7.93
C VAL A 293 -13.37 20.88 9.17
N LEU A 294 -14.23 20.96 10.19
CA LEU A 294 -14.08 20.18 11.41
C LEU A 294 -14.12 18.66 11.15
N ASN A 295 -14.92 18.20 10.18
CA ASN A 295 -14.96 16.80 9.79
C ASN A 295 -13.69 16.36 9.04
N ALA A 296 -13.15 17.20 8.14
CA ALA A 296 -11.89 16.91 7.46
C ALA A 296 -10.73 16.79 8.47
N ILE A 297 -10.66 17.71 9.44
CA ILE A 297 -9.69 17.67 10.54
C ILE A 297 -9.89 16.43 11.40
N TYR A 298 -11.14 16.06 11.74
CA TYR A 298 -11.45 14.83 12.47
C TYR A 298 -10.99 13.57 11.73
N MET A 299 -11.28 13.47 10.42
CA MET A 299 -10.88 12.31 9.62
C MET A 299 -9.35 12.22 9.53
N ARG A 300 -8.67 13.34 9.29
CA ARG A 300 -7.21 13.41 9.28
C ARG A 300 -6.60 13.03 10.63
N MET A 301 -7.22 13.46 11.74
CA MET A 301 -6.83 13.08 13.10
C MET A 301 -7.00 11.57 13.35
N LYS A 302 -8.12 10.98 12.89
CA LYS A 302 -8.41 9.53 13.02
C LYS A 302 -7.37 8.67 12.32
N ASP A 303 -6.84 9.16 11.20
CA ASP A 303 -5.76 8.51 10.44
C ASP A 303 -4.36 8.88 10.97
N ASN A 304 -4.25 9.35 12.22
CA ASN A 304 -3.00 9.74 12.89
C ASN A 304 -2.21 10.84 12.14
N GLY A 305 -2.92 11.77 11.51
CA GLY A 305 -2.36 12.90 10.75
C GLY A 305 -1.89 14.07 11.61
N TYR A 306 -1.22 15.04 10.94
CA TYR A 306 -0.47 16.12 11.56
C TYR A 306 -0.86 17.48 10.97
N PHE A 307 -0.67 18.54 11.76
CA PHE A 307 -0.49 19.90 11.26
C PHE A 307 1.00 20.26 11.28
N LEU A 308 1.39 21.21 10.44
CA LEU A 308 2.73 21.75 10.37
C LEU A 308 2.78 23.06 11.15
N LEU A 309 3.60 23.13 12.20
CA LEU A 309 3.76 24.33 13.02
C LEU A 309 5.14 24.96 12.81
N PRO A 310 5.25 26.30 12.78
CA PRO A 310 6.53 26.97 12.87
C PRO A 310 7.27 26.63 14.18
N PRO A 311 8.61 26.73 14.23
CA PRO A 311 9.38 26.38 15.43
C PRO A 311 9.12 27.30 16.62
N SER A 312 8.67 28.54 16.38
CA SER A 312 8.18 29.47 17.42
C SER A 312 6.93 28.93 18.10
N GLU A 313 5.96 28.49 17.31
CA GLU A 313 4.69 27.94 17.78
C GLU A 313 4.88 26.64 18.56
N VAL A 314 5.75 25.74 18.08
CA VAL A 314 6.10 24.51 18.79
C VAL A 314 6.73 24.80 20.15
N ARG A 315 7.62 25.81 20.25
CA ARG A 315 8.22 26.20 21.54
C ARG A 315 7.18 26.79 22.49
N GLY A 316 6.30 27.64 21.98
CA GLY A 316 5.19 28.20 22.76
C GLY A 316 4.28 27.10 23.31
N PHE A 317 3.89 26.16 22.45
CA PHE A 317 3.13 24.97 22.79
C PHE A 317 3.81 24.11 23.87
N ASP A 318 5.07 23.72 23.66
CA ASP A 318 5.85 22.89 24.60
C ASP A 318 6.05 23.57 25.96
N GLU A 319 6.30 24.89 25.97
CA GLU A 319 6.44 25.65 27.22
C GLU A 319 5.14 25.73 28.01
N CYS A 320 4.00 25.94 27.35
CA CYS A 320 2.69 25.96 28.00
C CYS A 320 2.35 24.58 28.59
N VAL A 321 2.57 23.51 27.82
CA VAL A 321 2.38 22.12 28.28
C VAL A 321 3.27 21.81 29.48
N ALA A 322 4.55 22.22 29.45
CA ALA A 322 5.50 21.97 30.53
C ALA A 322 5.17 22.73 31.83
N LYS A 323 4.65 23.97 31.71
CA LYS A 323 4.22 24.79 32.86
C LYS A 323 2.83 24.40 33.36
N GLY A 324 2.04 23.69 32.56
CA GLY A 324 0.63 23.45 32.83
C GLY A 324 -0.20 24.74 32.88
N ASP A 325 0.28 25.78 32.20
CA ASP A 325 -0.31 27.10 32.16
C ASP A 325 -1.24 27.20 30.94
N TYR A 326 -2.53 27.18 31.22
CA TYR A 326 -3.61 27.25 30.22
C TYR A 326 -4.45 28.52 30.40
N ASP A 327 -4.00 29.44 31.25
CA ASP A 327 -4.76 30.61 31.70
C ASP A 327 -4.50 31.87 30.86
N GLY A 328 -3.46 31.87 30.03
CA GLY A 328 -3.19 32.90 29.03
C GLY A 328 -3.94 32.69 27.71
N GLU A 329 -4.04 33.75 26.90
CA GLU A 329 -4.50 33.67 25.51
C GLU A 329 -3.50 32.86 24.69
N ILE A 330 -3.96 31.76 24.09
CA ILE A 330 -3.14 30.83 23.32
C ILE A 330 -3.63 30.85 21.86
N SER A 331 -2.84 31.42 20.96
CA SER A 331 -3.07 31.37 19.52
C SER A 331 -1.92 30.63 18.86
N ILE A 332 -2.22 29.54 18.14
CA ILE A 332 -1.21 28.72 17.45
C ILE A 332 -1.39 28.82 15.94
N GLU A 333 -0.34 29.19 15.22
CA GLU A 333 -0.32 29.12 13.75
C GLU A 333 0.04 27.72 13.27
N ALA A 334 -0.80 27.14 12.40
CA ALA A 334 -0.66 25.79 11.88
C ALA A 334 -1.01 25.72 10.39
N TYR A 335 -0.27 24.91 9.64
CA TYR A 335 -0.44 24.71 8.20
C TYR A 335 -0.78 23.25 7.90
N THR A 336 -1.50 23.00 6.81
CA THR A 336 -1.89 21.63 6.44
C THR A 336 -0.99 21.01 5.39
N SER A 337 -0.13 21.82 4.74
CA SER A 337 0.92 21.36 3.83
C SER A 337 2.12 22.32 3.75
N ASP A 338 3.27 21.81 3.32
CA ASP A 338 4.49 22.62 3.12
C ASP A 338 4.26 23.75 2.11
N ARG A 339 3.47 23.49 1.06
CA ARG A 339 3.13 24.48 0.03
C ARG A 339 2.45 25.71 0.63
N GLU A 340 1.56 25.52 1.60
CA GLU A 340 0.85 26.62 2.27
C GLU A 340 1.76 27.40 3.22
N PHE A 341 2.63 26.70 3.95
CA PHE A 341 3.66 27.35 4.74
C PHE A 341 4.54 28.28 3.90
N PHE A 342 5.00 27.83 2.73
CA PHE A 342 5.85 28.63 1.84
C PHE A 342 5.11 29.77 1.12
N MET A 343 3.80 29.67 0.91
CA MET A 343 2.99 30.78 0.38
C MET A 343 2.80 31.90 1.40
N GLY A 344 3.03 31.62 2.70
CA GLY A 344 2.78 32.53 3.79
C GLY A 344 3.99 33.26 4.39
N LEU A 345 5.15 33.17 3.74
CA LEU A 345 6.37 33.84 4.17
C LEU A 345 6.43 35.24 3.56
N ASP A 346 6.49 36.28 4.40
CA ASP A 346 6.90 37.61 3.95
C ASP A 346 8.31 37.50 3.36
N GLU A 347 8.56 38.06 2.17
CA GLU A 347 9.84 37.99 1.45
C GLU A 347 11.04 38.54 2.27
N GLU A 348 10.78 39.17 3.42
CA GLU A 348 11.77 39.78 4.32
C GLU A 348 12.01 39.01 5.64
N ASP A 349 11.30 37.92 5.95
CA ASP A 349 11.49 37.18 7.21
C ASP A 349 12.53 36.04 7.09
N GLU A 350 13.80 36.35 7.36
CA GLU A 350 14.93 35.41 7.32
C GLU A 350 14.87 34.26 8.36
N ASN A 351 13.85 34.22 9.25
CA ASN A 351 13.77 33.24 10.34
C ASN A 351 12.79 32.07 10.12
N ALA A 352 11.86 32.17 9.17
CA ALA A 352 10.87 31.13 8.93
C ALA A 352 11.40 30.11 7.90
N THR A 353 12.11 29.09 8.38
CA THR A 353 12.92 28.21 7.51
C THR A 353 12.61 26.71 7.60
N TYR A 354 11.66 26.27 8.44
CA TYR A 354 11.16 24.89 8.50
C TYR A 354 9.90 24.79 9.38
N THR A 355 9.06 23.78 9.15
CA THR A 355 7.89 23.44 9.98
C THR A 355 8.13 22.17 10.79
N THR A 356 7.28 21.88 11.77
CA THR A 356 7.28 20.63 12.53
C THR A 356 5.89 20.01 12.48
N GLU A 357 5.84 18.73 12.12
CA GLU A 357 4.63 17.92 12.23
C GLU A 357 4.23 17.75 13.71
N VAL A 358 3.06 18.24 14.07
CA VAL A 358 2.43 18.06 15.38
C VAL A 358 1.13 17.32 15.17
N LYS A 359 0.92 16.22 15.91
CA LYS A 359 -0.29 15.40 15.77
C LYS A 359 -1.52 16.28 16.01
N ILE A 360 -2.50 16.16 15.11
CA ILE A 360 -3.75 16.91 15.23
C ILE A 360 -4.42 16.61 16.58
N TYR A 361 -4.39 15.35 17.02
CA TYR A 361 -4.96 14.95 18.32
C TYR A 361 -4.32 15.69 19.50
N ASP A 362 -2.99 15.82 19.52
CA ASP A 362 -2.26 16.45 20.62
C ASP A 362 -2.53 17.95 20.65
N LEU A 363 -2.57 18.58 19.47
CA LEU A 363 -2.84 20.00 19.34
C LEU A 363 -4.29 20.35 19.73
N LEU A 364 -5.28 19.56 19.28
CA LEU A 364 -6.68 19.73 19.68
C LEU A 364 -6.87 19.47 21.17
N SER A 365 -6.21 18.44 21.72
CA SER A 365 -6.26 18.12 23.16
C SER A 365 -5.65 19.21 24.03
N PHE A 366 -4.64 19.90 23.52
CA PHE A 366 -4.04 21.05 24.19
C PHE A 366 -4.98 22.27 24.17
N ILE A 367 -5.47 22.65 23.00
CA ILE A 367 -6.38 23.80 22.84
C ILE A 367 -7.68 23.58 23.61
N ALA A 368 -8.19 22.34 23.68
CA ALA A 368 -9.36 21.99 24.48
C ALA A 368 -9.21 22.30 25.99
N LYS A 369 -7.98 22.39 26.52
CA LYS A 369 -7.67 22.67 27.93
C LYS A 369 -7.54 24.17 28.24
N ALA A 370 -7.40 25.03 27.23
CA ALA A 370 -7.30 26.48 27.42
C ALA A 370 -8.50 27.03 28.21
N THR A 371 -8.26 27.90 29.19
CA THR A 371 -9.34 28.49 29.99
C THR A 371 -9.86 29.78 29.36
N ASP A 372 -8.99 30.51 28.66
CA ASP A 372 -9.34 31.68 27.86
C ASP A 372 -10.23 31.32 26.64
N ALA A 373 -11.21 32.16 26.35
CA ALA A 373 -12.20 31.92 25.31
C ALA A 373 -11.70 32.25 23.90
N GLU A 374 -10.69 33.11 23.79
CA GLU A 374 -10.07 33.52 22.53
C GLU A 374 -8.95 32.57 22.12
N SER A 375 -8.70 31.49 22.87
CA SER A 375 -7.68 30.50 22.52
C SER A 375 -8.10 29.56 21.38
N GLY A 376 -7.15 29.27 20.49
CA GLY A 376 -7.41 28.49 19.28
C GLY A 376 -6.20 28.29 18.37
N ILE A 377 -6.47 27.65 17.24
CA ILE A 377 -5.50 27.35 16.19
C ILE A 377 -5.88 28.15 14.96
N ASP A 378 -4.97 28.97 14.47
CA ASP A 378 -5.10 29.62 13.17
C ASP A 378 -4.57 28.67 12.10
N ILE A 379 -5.47 28.18 11.24
CA ILE A 379 -5.16 27.17 10.22
C ILE A 379 -5.03 27.86 8.85
N ASN A 380 -3.85 27.73 8.23
CA ASN A 380 -3.48 28.18 6.87
C ASN A 380 -3.14 29.68 6.73
N TYR A 381 -2.59 30.07 5.56
CA TYR A 381 -2.31 31.46 5.20
C TYR A 381 -3.61 32.25 4.87
N ASP A 382 -3.61 33.55 5.19
CA ASP A 382 -4.74 34.51 5.25
C ASP A 382 -5.67 34.45 6.48
N LYS A 383 -5.34 33.68 7.53
CA LYS A 383 -6.16 33.57 8.75
C LYS A 383 -7.61 33.13 8.48
N THR A 384 -7.78 32.23 7.53
CA THR A 384 -9.09 31.94 6.93
C THR A 384 -9.98 31.09 7.84
N PHE A 385 -9.41 30.35 8.79
CA PHE A 385 -10.17 29.54 9.72
C PHE A 385 -9.50 29.47 11.11
N TYR A 386 -10.21 30.00 12.11
CA TYR A 386 -9.78 29.95 13.51
C TYR A 386 -10.49 28.82 14.26
N LEU A 387 -9.76 27.75 14.56
CA LEU A 387 -10.27 26.60 15.31
C LEU A 387 -10.18 26.88 16.80
N ASN A 388 -11.29 27.34 17.38
CA ASN A 388 -11.38 27.65 18.81
C ASN A 388 -11.49 26.40 19.70
N ARG A 389 -11.34 26.61 21.01
CA ARG A 389 -11.48 25.57 22.04
C ARG A 389 -12.73 24.70 21.92
N ASP A 390 -13.89 25.28 21.66
CA ASP A 390 -15.15 24.53 21.68
C ASP A 390 -15.30 23.66 20.41
N MET A 391 -14.77 24.13 19.28
CA MET A 391 -14.59 23.33 18.07
C MET A 391 -13.63 22.15 18.30
N ALA A 392 -12.50 22.38 18.98
CA ALA A 392 -11.57 21.32 19.34
C ALA A 392 -12.24 20.25 20.23
N LYS A 393 -12.99 20.67 21.25
CA LYS A 393 -13.80 19.77 22.10
C LYS A 393 -14.84 18.99 21.30
N SER A 394 -15.49 19.61 20.33
CA SER A 394 -16.48 18.97 19.45
C SER A 394 -15.84 17.85 18.60
N ILE A 395 -14.65 18.09 18.04
CA ILE A 395 -13.88 17.07 17.28
C ILE A 395 -13.50 15.91 18.20
N LEU A 396 -12.98 16.19 19.39
CA LEU A 396 -12.57 15.17 20.36
C LEU A 396 -13.76 14.34 20.89
N ALA A 397 -14.92 14.97 21.13
CA ALA A 397 -16.12 14.29 21.62
C ALA A 397 -16.70 13.29 20.61
N LYS A 398 -16.56 13.54 19.29
CA LYS A 398 -16.94 12.56 18.25
C LYS A 398 -16.16 11.25 18.38
N ASN A 399 -14.88 11.34 18.74
CA ASN A 399 -14.03 10.17 19.01
C ASN A 399 -14.54 9.38 20.23
N GLU A 400 -14.91 10.06 21.32
CA GLU A 400 -15.41 9.43 22.55
C GLU A 400 -16.79 8.77 22.39
N ALA A 401 -17.69 9.34 21.59
CA ALA A 401 -19.01 8.78 21.31
C ALA A 401 -18.96 7.45 20.54
N GLU A 402 -18.04 7.31 19.58
CA GLU A 402 -17.78 6.03 18.89
C GLU A 402 -17.17 4.97 19.84
N ILE A 403 -16.27 5.38 20.74
CA ILE A 403 -15.68 4.50 21.76
C ILE A 403 -16.77 3.96 22.70
N CYS A 404 -17.80 4.77 23.01
CA CYS A 404 -18.93 4.36 23.86
C CYS A 404 -19.88 3.35 23.18
N HIS A 405 -20.09 3.47 21.85
CA HIS A 405 -20.92 2.53 21.07
C HIS A 405 -20.24 1.17 20.81
N LYS A 406 -18.91 1.08 20.87
CA LYS A 406 -18.13 -0.16 20.64
C LYS A 406 -18.07 -1.11 21.84
N ARG A 407 -18.72 -0.83 22.97
CA ARG A 407 -18.62 -1.63 24.21
C ARG A 407 -19.49 -2.91 24.30
N ARG A 408 -20.05 -3.44 23.21
CA ARG A 408 -20.62 -4.80 23.20
C ARG A 408 -20.12 -5.63 22.01
N MET A 409 -19.30 -6.63 22.35
CA MET A 409 -18.76 -7.71 21.52
C MET A 409 -17.84 -7.27 20.37
N TYR A 410 -16.52 -7.27 20.63
CA TYR A 410 -15.52 -7.72 19.66
C TYR A 410 -14.25 -8.24 20.39
N ILE A 411 -13.70 -9.32 19.84
CA ILE A 411 -12.44 -9.99 20.21
C ILE A 411 -11.29 -9.18 19.56
N PRO A 412 -10.13 -8.99 20.22
CA PRO A 412 -9.17 -7.95 19.86
C PRO A 412 -8.42 -8.25 18.56
N MET A 413 -8.25 -7.20 17.75
CA MET A 413 -7.24 -7.09 16.68
C MET A 413 -5.87 -6.85 17.32
N PRO A 414 -4.74 -7.24 16.70
CA PRO A 414 -3.43 -6.73 17.09
C PRO A 414 -3.33 -5.25 16.68
N ASP A 415 -2.99 -4.39 17.64
CA ASP A 415 -2.74 -2.96 17.44
C ASP A 415 -1.41 -2.72 16.69
N ASP A 416 -1.28 -1.54 16.07
CA ASP A 416 0.01 -0.92 15.78
C ASP A 416 0.94 -1.04 16.99
N ILE A 417 2.21 -1.43 16.80
CA ILE A 417 3.21 -1.38 17.88
C ILE A 417 3.51 0.09 18.20
N PRO A 418 3.11 0.63 19.36
CA PRO A 418 3.58 1.91 19.82
C PRO A 418 4.94 1.67 20.48
N LEU A 419 5.97 2.45 20.14
CA LEU A 419 7.13 2.56 21.03
C LEU A 419 6.66 3.17 22.35
N SER A 420 6.39 2.32 23.34
CA SER A 420 6.04 2.74 24.69
C SER A 420 7.27 3.43 25.32
N SER A 421 7.05 4.59 25.94
CA SER A 421 8.09 5.35 26.66
C SER A 421 8.52 4.69 27.98
N LYS A 422 8.29 3.38 28.18
CA LYS A 422 8.63 2.68 29.42
C LYS A 422 9.69 1.58 29.32
N ASP A 423 10.17 1.23 28.12
CA ASP A 423 11.20 0.17 27.97
C ASP A 423 12.58 0.69 27.55
N LEU A 424 12.72 2.00 27.35
CA LEU A 424 14.02 2.65 27.26
C LEU A 424 14.59 2.85 28.66
N SER A 425 15.30 1.86 29.21
CA SER A 425 15.95 2.06 30.50
C SER A 425 16.88 3.29 30.42
N GLN A 426 16.71 4.25 31.34
CA GLN A 426 17.52 5.48 31.42
C GLN A 426 19.03 5.21 31.41
N LYS A 427 19.44 3.99 31.78
CA LYS A 427 20.83 3.54 31.79
C LYS A 427 21.43 3.37 30.39
N ILE A 428 20.67 2.84 29.42
CA ILE A 428 21.13 2.63 28.03
C ILE A 428 21.24 3.98 27.30
N ILE A 429 20.24 4.85 27.45
CA ILE A 429 20.24 6.20 26.85
C ILE A 429 21.33 7.11 27.43
N SER A 430 21.73 6.92 28.69
CA SER A 430 22.76 7.73 29.32
C SER A 430 24.17 7.56 28.71
N GLY A 431 24.43 6.42 28.06
CA GLY A 431 25.71 6.08 27.43
C GLY A 431 25.84 6.54 25.97
N ILE A 432 24.75 6.58 25.21
CA ILE A 432 24.77 6.99 23.79
C ILE A 432 24.45 8.48 23.72
N ARG A 433 25.46 9.33 23.95
CA ARG A 433 25.22 10.78 24.08
C ARG A 433 24.89 11.50 22.77
N PHE A 434 25.25 10.99 21.58
CA PHE A 434 24.83 11.56 20.29
C PHE A 434 24.88 10.47 19.20
N CYS A 435 23.92 10.45 18.28
CA CYS A 435 24.05 9.73 17.01
C CYS A 435 24.23 10.81 15.93
N PHE A 436 25.17 10.59 15.02
CA PHE A 436 25.52 11.49 13.92
C PHE A 436 26.01 10.65 12.77
N MET A 437 25.49 10.91 11.58
CA MET A 437 25.87 10.25 10.34
C MET A 437 25.69 11.26 9.21
N CYS A 438 26.62 11.35 8.25
CA CYS A 438 26.52 12.23 7.08
C CYS A 438 26.62 11.36 5.82
N ALA A 439 25.63 11.45 4.94
CA ALA A 439 25.70 10.89 3.58
C ALA A 439 25.77 12.04 2.58
N TYR A 440 26.88 12.16 1.86
CA TYR A 440 27.07 13.17 0.81
C TYR A 440 26.49 12.68 -0.51
N ASP A 441 25.61 13.46 -1.11
CA ASP A 441 25.16 13.25 -2.48
C ASP A 441 25.87 14.23 -3.43
N ALA A 442 26.79 13.70 -4.24
CA ALA A 442 27.60 14.46 -5.20
C ALA A 442 26.77 15.10 -6.34
N TYR A 443 25.51 14.70 -6.54
CA TYR A 443 24.63 15.28 -7.55
C TYR A 443 23.82 16.46 -7.02
N THR A 444 23.63 16.54 -5.70
CA THR A 444 22.79 17.55 -5.07
C THR A 444 23.56 18.51 -4.16
N ASN A 445 24.81 18.20 -3.78
CA ASN A 445 25.63 18.94 -2.82
C ASN A 445 25.09 18.94 -1.37
N TYR A 446 24.21 18.01 -0.99
CA TYR A 446 23.65 17.95 0.37
C TYR A 446 24.22 16.80 1.23
N CYS A 447 24.16 16.97 2.56
CA CYS A 447 24.49 16.00 3.60
C CYS A 447 23.31 15.84 4.59
N ASP A 448 22.93 14.59 4.90
CA ASP A 448 21.87 14.26 5.87
C ASP A 448 22.42 13.86 7.25
N LEU A 449 21.96 14.50 8.33
CA LEU A 449 22.35 14.28 9.73
C LEU A 449 21.21 13.74 10.59
N TYR A 450 21.42 12.64 11.29
CA TYR A 450 20.40 11.92 12.07
C TYR A 450 20.53 12.23 13.57
N HIS A 451 19.46 12.66 14.26
CA HIS A 451 19.50 13.07 15.67
C HIS A 451 18.81 12.06 16.61
N ARG A 452 19.19 12.06 17.90
CA ARG A 452 18.75 11.11 18.95
C ARG A 452 17.23 11.06 19.23
N ASN A 453 16.45 11.95 18.63
CA ASN A 453 14.98 11.98 18.71
C ASN A 453 14.30 11.48 17.43
N GLY A 454 15.05 10.89 16.50
CA GLY A 454 14.53 10.35 15.24
C GLY A 454 14.44 11.35 14.08
N LYS A 455 14.79 12.63 14.28
CA LYS A 455 14.79 13.65 13.21
C LYS A 455 16.02 13.55 12.31
N ILE A 456 15.85 13.82 11.01
CA ILE A 456 16.91 13.88 9.99
C ILE A 456 17.05 15.34 9.51
N TYR A 457 18.26 15.87 9.43
CA TYR A 457 18.58 17.25 9.05
C TYR A 457 19.43 17.25 7.78
N ARG A 458 18.91 17.82 6.69
CA ARG A 458 19.61 17.91 5.39
C ARG A 458 20.31 19.27 5.24
N TYR A 459 21.59 19.28 4.83
CA TYR A 459 22.48 20.46 4.83
C TYR A 459 23.23 20.61 3.50
N ASP A 460 23.28 21.82 2.90
CA ASP A 460 24.00 22.11 1.64
C ASP A 460 25.48 22.42 1.90
N ILE A 461 26.37 21.68 1.27
CA ILE A 461 27.82 21.72 1.49
C ILE A 461 28.48 22.76 0.57
N SER A 462 27.74 23.31 -0.41
CA SER A 462 28.24 24.24 -1.42
C SER A 462 28.12 25.73 -1.03
N GLY A 463 27.53 26.08 0.13
CA GLY A 463 27.22 27.48 0.48
C GLY A 463 27.44 27.90 1.94
N ASN A 464 28.28 28.94 2.11
CA ASN A 464 28.45 29.89 3.24
C ASN A 464 28.54 29.36 4.69
N ASN A 465 29.66 29.67 5.38
CA ASN A 465 30.00 29.26 6.76
C ASN A 465 28.92 29.48 7.85
N LYS A 466 27.90 30.31 7.59
CA LYS A 466 26.76 30.56 8.49
C LYS A 466 25.85 29.34 8.70
N GLN A 467 25.70 28.44 7.73
CA GLN A 467 24.90 27.22 7.92
C GLN A 467 25.63 26.20 8.80
N VAL A 468 26.98 26.16 8.76
CA VAL A 468 27.81 25.32 9.62
C VAL A 468 27.69 25.72 11.09
N GLU A 469 27.63 27.02 11.42
CA GLU A 469 27.44 27.48 12.79
C GLU A 469 26.07 27.05 13.37
N LYS A 470 24.99 27.11 12.58
CA LYS A 470 23.65 26.64 12.99
C LYS A 470 23.63 25.14 13.23
N ILE A 471 24.25 24.35 12.35
CA ILE A 471 24.28 22.89 12.52
C ILE A 471 25.10 22.53 13.76
N CYS A 472 26.24 23.18 13.98
CA CYS A 472 27.11 22.98 15.15
C CYS A 472 26.43 23.29 16.51
N GLN A 473 25.34 24.06 16.53
CA GLN A 473 24.55 24.31 17.75
C GLN A 473 23.63 23.13 18.11
N VAL A 474 23.02 22.50 17.11
CA VAL A 474 22.24 21.26 17.26
C VAL A 474 23.16 20.08 17.59
N PHE A 475 24.43 20.23 17.20
CA PHE A 475 25.35 19.13 17.06
C PHE A 475 26.76 19.44 17.61
N PRO A 476 26.97 19.31 18.94
CA PRO A 476 28.19 19.76 19.62
C PRO A 476 29.49 19.04 19.20
N ALA A 477 29.39 17.81 18.69
CA ALA A 477 30.54 17.06 18.17
C ALA A 477 31.08 17.65 16.87
N LEU A 478 30.19 18.11 15.98
CA LEU A 478 30.55 18.85 14.76
C LEU A 478 31.23 20.18 15.11
N LYS A 479 30.76 20.85 16.17
CA LYS A 479 31.39 22.08 16.69
C LYS A 479 32.84 21.85 17.13
N LYS A 480 33.08 20.82 17.94
CA LYS A 480 34.44 20.46 18.41
C LYS A 480 35.37 20.06 17.27
N PHE A 481 34.86 19.43 16.22
CA PHE A 481 35.61 19.10 15.01
C PHE A 481 35.98 20.35 14.19
N ASN A 482 35.03 21.27 14.04
CA ASN A 482 35.27 22.54 13.34
C ASN A 482 36.30 23.40 14.11
N GLU A 483 36.23 23.40 15.45
CA GLU A 483 37.20 24.05 16.34
C GLU A 483 38.57 23.34 16.36
N SER A 484 38.66 22.05 16.01
CA SER A 484 39.91 21.28 15.94
C SER A 484 40.58 21.31 14.57
N ASN A 485 40.03 22.08 13.61
CA ASN A 485 40.46 22.11 12.21
C ASN A 485 40.53 20.71 11.57
N GLY A 486 39.63 19.81 11.96
CA GLY A 486 39.50 18.50 11.33
C GLY A 486 40.51 17.43 11.75
N GLN A 487 41.18 17.59 12.89
CA GLN A 487 42.12 16.58 13.41
C GLN A 487 41.38 15.48 14.21
N ASN A 488 41.47 14.23 13.73
CA ASN A 488 40.73 13.06 14.25
C ASN A 488 41.09 12.65 15.68
N ASP A 489 42.35 12.80 16.06
CA ASP A 489 42.95 12.26 17.29
C ASP A 489 42.38 12.89 18.58
N LYS A 490 41.54 13.93 18.46
CA LYS A 490 40.94 14.67 19.59
C LYS A 490 39.48 14.32 19.88
N LEU A 491 38.83 13.45 19.09
CA LEU A 491 37.40 13.15 19.22
C LEU A 491 37.06 11.77 19.82
N GLY A 492 38.04 10.94 20.16
CA GLY A 492 37.82 9.69 20.90
C GLY A 492 37.14 8.58 20.08
N GLU A 493 35.97 8.11 20.52
CA GLU A 493 35.18 7.01 19.91
C GLU A 493 34.49 7.36 18.57
N TRP A 494 34.95 8.43 17.92
CA TRP A 494 34.36 9.05 16.76
C TRP A 494 35.39 9.13 15.62
N GLU A 495 35.07 8.52 14.48
CA GLU A 495 36.02 8.38 13.36
C GLU A 495 35.51 9.09 12.09
N TRP A 496 36.43 9.77 11.38
CA TRP A 496 36.20 10.34 10.04
C TRP A 496 36.96 9.57 8.97
N ASN A 497 36.27 9.26 7.85
CA ASN A 497 36.89 8.67 6.67
C ASN A 497 36.63 9.54 5.42
N TYR A 498 37.71 9.94 4.75
CA TYR A 498 37.69 10.69 3.48
C TYR A 498 37.74 9.73 2.30
N TYR A 499 36.88 9.94 1.30
CA TYR A 499 36.87 9.11 0.10
C TYR A 499 37.18 9.91 -1.17
N GLU A 500 37.81 9.24 -2.15
CA GLU A 500 38.35 9.81 -3.40
C GLU A 500 37.30 10.52 -4.30
N LEU A 501 36.01 10.41 -3.98
CA LEU A 501 34.90 11.11 -4.65
C LEU A 501 34.43 12.39 -3.92
N GLY A 502 35.17 12.86 -2.91
CA GLY A 502 34.89 14.10 -2.20
C GLY A 502 33.89 13.99 -1.04
N ALA A 503 33.53 12.76 -0.62
CA ALA A 503 32.60 12.49 0.48
C ALA A 503 33.33 12.28 1.81
N TRP A 504 32.74 12.79 2.91
CA TRP A 504 33.18 12.51 4.28
C TRP A 504 32.07 11.83 5.07
N VAL A 505 32.38 10.73 5.76
CA VAL A 505 31.45 10.04 6.68
C VAL A 505 31.96 10.15 8.11
N PHE A 506 31.07 10.55 9.02
CA PHE A 506 31.34 10.69 10.46
C PHE A 506 30.34 9.86 11.26
N ALA A 507 30.81 8.89 12.06
CA ALA A 507 29.94 8.03 12.87
C ALA A 507 30.67 7.51 14.13
N HIS A 508 29.89 7.12 15.14
CA HIS A 508 30.39 6.51 16.38
C HIS A 508 30.91 5.08 16.12
N ALA A 509 31.99 4.67 16.80
CA ALA A 509 32.65 3.37 16.57
C ALA A 509 31.71 2.16 16.71
N GLU A 510 30.81 2.15 17.70
CA GLU A 510 29.84 1.06 17.87
C GLU A 510 28.74 1.02 16.78
N ILE A 511 28.38 2.16 16.19
CA ILE A 511 27.43 2.21 15.05
C ILE A 511 28.11 1.70 13.78
N GLN A 512 29.36 2.11 13.58
CA GLN A 512 30.21 1.60 12.51
C GLN A 512 30.41 0.09 12.63
N LYS A 513 30.62 -0.41 13.84
CA LYS A 513 30.74 -1.84 14.14
C LYS A 513 29.42 -2.58 13.92
N ALA A 514 28.29 -2.03 14.36
CA ALA A 514 26.96 -2.61 14.13
C ALA A 514 26.60 -2.63 12.64
N TYR A 515 26.92 -1.59 11.89
CA TYR A 515 26.77 -1.60 10.44
C TYR A 515 27.71 -2.55 9.75
N LYS A 516 28.99 -2.57 10.14
CA LYS A 516 29.96 -3.54 9.62
C LYS A 516 29.51 -4.97 9.91
N MET A 517 28.89 -5.23 11.06
CA MET A 517 28.29 -6.53 11.40
C MET A 517 27.06 -6.82 10.54
N ARG A 518 26.17 -5.85 10.32
CA ARG A 518 24.94 -6.01 9.55
C ARG A 518 25.17 -6.14 8.04
N THR A 519 26.08 -5.34 7.49
CA THR A 519 26.30 -5.21 6.04
C THR A 519 27.57 -5.90 5.57
N GLY A 520 28.48 -6.27 6.47
CA GLY A 520 29.79 -6.83 6.13
C GLY A 520 30.77 -5.81 5.53
N HIS A 521 30.30 -4.59 5.23
CA HIS A 521 31.07 -3.55 4.58
C HIS A 521 31.84 -2.70 5.60
N THR A 522 33.11 -2.44 5.28
CA THR A 522 33.94 -1.46 6.01
C THR A 522 33.93 -0.09 5.34
N ASP A 523 33.50 -0.03 4.07
CA ASP A 523 33.35 1.19 3.30
C ASP A 523 31.91 1.67 3.35
N TYR A 524 31.70 2.81 4.00
CA TYR A 524 30.38 3.39 4.22
C TYR A 524 29.82 4.12 2.97
N LEU A 525 30.38 3.84 1.79
CA LEU A 525 30.01 4.43 0.49
C LEU A 525 28.65 3.95 -0.03
N THR A 526 28.17 2.79 0.44
CA THR A 526 26.87 2.20 0.08
C THR A 526 25.79 2.45 1.13
N TRP A 527 26.07 3.26 2.15
CA TRP A 527 25.18 3.45 3.28
C TRP A 527 23.90 4.20 2.88
N SER A 528 22.75 3.54 2.98
CA SER A 528 21.42 4.11 2.69
C SER A 528 20.62 4.47 3.96
N PRO A 529 19.55 5.28 3.87
CA PRO A 529 18.65 5.54 5.01
C PRO A 529 18.02 4.26 5.58
N TYR A 530 17.74 3.27 4.72
CA TYR A 530 17.27 1.94 5.12
C TYR A 530 18.32 1.20 5.95
N ASP A 531 19.58 1.33 5.57
CA ASP A 531 20.71 0.77 6.32
C ASP A 531 20.88 1.40 7.71
N ALA A 532 20.66 2.71 7.83
CA ALA A 532 20.68 3.40 9.12
C ALA A 532 19.57 2.87 10.05
N TYR A 533 18.35 2.76 9.53
CA TYR A 533 17.19 2.28 10.28
C TYR A 533 17.39 0.85 10.81
N MET A 534 17.86 -0.05 9.95
CA MET A 534 18.06 -1.45 10.31
C MET A 534 19.20 -1.62 11.32
N THR A 535 20.30 -0.87 11.18
CA THR A 535 21.40 -0.87 12.15
C THR A 535 20.95 -0.39 13.54
N ILE A 536 20.02 0.56 13.61
CA ILE A 536 19.47 1.08 14.87
C ILE A 536 18.49 0.08 15.49
N ARG A 537 17.66 -0.55 14.67
CA ARG A 537 16.69 -1.56 15.11
C ARG A 537 17.36 -2.80 15.69
N ASP A 538 18.44 -3.26 15.08
CA ASP A 538 19.18 -4.45 15.53
C ASP A 538 19.90 -4.23 16.89
N LEU A 539 20.03 -2.98 17.35
CA LEU A 539 20.57 -2.63 18.66
C LEU A 539 19.53 -2.69 19.82
N LEU A 540 18.26 -3.03 19.55
CA LEU A 540 17.12 -2.77 20.46
C LEU A 540 16.25 -4.00 20.88
N GLU A 541 16.68 -5.25 20.65
CA GLU A 541 16.08 -6.60 20.95
C GLU A 541 14.77 -6.78 21.82
N GLU A 542 13.89 -7.75 21.41
CA GLU A 542 12.71 -8.46 22.04
C GLU A 542 11.25 -8.06 21.63
N GLU A 543 10.18 -8.90 21.62
CA GLU A 543 9.82 -10.28 21.16
C GLU A 543 8.29 -10.51 21.45
N ASP A 544 7.40 -10.55 20.43
CA ASP A 544 6.14 -11.36 20.39
C ASP A 544 5.47 -11.19 19.01
N ALA A 545 5.73 -12.11 18.07
CA ALA A 545 5.50 -11.88 16.64
C ALA A 545 4.41 -12.77 16.02
N ALA A 546 3.42 -12.13 15.38
CA ALA A 546 2.66 -12.77 14.32
C ALA A 546 3.62 -13.20 13.20
N PHE A 547 3.54 -14.48 12.78
CA PHE A 547 4.44 -15.03 11.77
C PHE A 547 4.07 -14.57 10.35
N GLU A 548 4.80 -13.59 9.83
CA GLU A 548 4.81 -13.23 8.42
C GLU A 548 5.81 -14.09 7.63
N PRO A 549 5.37 -14.77 6.54
CA PRO A 549 6.28 -15.49 5.65
C PRO A 549 7.32 -14.55 5.02
N MET A 550 8.58 -14.98 5.00
CA MET A 550 9.69 -14.36 4.25
C MET A 550 9.24 -14.13 2.81
N ARG A 551 9.45 -12.93 2.27
CA ARG A 551 9.34 -12.67 0.84
C ARG A 551 10.68 -12.99 0.18
N ILE A 552 10.66 -13.74 -0.92
CA ILE A 552 11.88 -14.02 -1.69
C ILE A 552 12.03 -12.94 -2.75
N ASP A 553 13.01 -12.06 -2.54
CA ASP A 553 13.42 -11.03 -3.48
C ASP A 553 14.83 -11.31 -4.04
N ALA A 554 15.33 -10.38 -4.84
CA ALA A 554 16.64 -10.52 -5.49
C ALA A 554 17.80 -10.58 -4.48
N ASP A 555 17.67 -9.98 -3.31
CA ASP A 555 18.71 -9.96 -2.28
C ASP A 555 18.74 -11.28 -1.52
N ALA A 556 17.57 -11.84 -1.19
CA ALA A 556 17.48 -13.18 -0.63
C ALA A 556 18.09 -14.24 -1.56
N ILE A 557 17.83 -14.13 -2.87
CA ILE A 557 18.42 -15.00 -3.90
C ILE A 557 19.95 -14.79 -3.99
N ARG A 558 20.43 -13.55 -4.03
CA ARG A 558 21.87 -13.25 -4.08
C ARG A 558 22.61 -13.76 -2.85
N ALA A 559 22.02 -13.60 -1.66
CA ALA A 559 22.58 -14.12 -0.43
C ALA A 559 22.76 -15.64 -0.51
N MET A 560 21.75 -16.37 -0.98
CA MET A 560 21.84 -17.83 -1.19
C MET A 560 23.00 -18.20 -2.13
N SER A 561 23.20 -17.43 -3.21
CA SER A 561 24.26 -17.69 -4.21
C SER A 561 25.68 -17.38 -3.73
N ASP A 562 25.87 -16.57 -2.68
CA ASP A 562 27.19 -16.28 -2.10
C ASP A 562 27.62 -17.32 -1.05
N TYR A 563 27.63 -18.58 -1.46
CA TYR A 563 27.96 -19.72 -0.59
C TYR A 563 29.46 -19.94 -0.39
N GLN A 564 30.30 -19.27 -1.18
CA GLN A 564 31.75 -19.43 -1.12
C GLN A 564 32.36 -18.78 0.13
N ARG A 565 31.57 -17.96 0.83
CA ARG A 565 31.97 -17.22 2.02
C ARG A 565 31.18 -17.68 3.23
N ASP A 566 31.80 -17.61 4.40
CA ASP A 566 31.09 -17.74 5.67
C ASP A 566 30.09 -16.58 5.79
N ARG A 567 28.84 -16.91 6.12
CA ARG A 567 27.77 -15.94 6.42
C ARG A 567 27.26 -16.22 7.84
N ASP A 568 26.55 -15.26 8.42
CA ASP A 568 26.05 -15.42 9.77
C ASP A 568 25.13 -16.66 9.88
N GLY A 569 25.47 -17.57 10.79
CA GLY A 569 24.80 -18.87 10.93
C GLY A 569 24.91 -19.86 9.75
N ILE A 570 25.70 -19.56 8.70
CA ILE A 570 25.84 -20.38 7.49
C ILE A 570 27.33 -20.51 7.12
N PRO A 571 27.99 -21.65 7.38
CA PRO A 571 29.40 -21.82 7.08
C PRO A 571 29.71 -21.77 5.57
N ALA A 572 30.93 -21.43 5.22
CA ALA A 572 31.43 -21.40 3.86
C ALA A 572 31.27 -22.78 3.21
N GLY A 573 30.92 -22.77 1.94
CA GLY A 573 30.52 -23.94 1.19
C GLY A 573 29.07 -24.35 1.43
N TRP A 574 28.29 -23.66 2.28
CA TRP A 574 26.86 -23.93 2.45
C TRP A 574 25.95 -22.88 1.79
N ILE A 575 24.87 -23.37 1.21
CA ILE A 575 23.71 -22.56 0.85
C ILE A 575 22.60 -22.74 1.88
N TYR A 576 21.94 -21.65 2.22
CA TYR A 576 20.74 -21.65 3.03
C TYR A 576 19.86 -20.48 2.63
N LEU A 577 18.58 -20.76 2.46
CA LEU A 577 17.53 -19.77 2.21
C LEU A 577 16.31 -20.14 3.05
N GLY A 578 16.09 -19.39 4.13
CA GLY A 578 15.03 -19.65 5.09
C GLY A 578 15.27 -18.97 6.43
N ASN A 579 14.35 -19.19 7.36
CA ASN A 579 14.38 -18.74 8.75
C ASN A 579 13.92 -19.88 9.67
N ASP A 580 13.55 -19.59 10.91
CA ASP A 580 13.10 -20.61 11.87
C ASP A 580 11.77 -21.28 11.53
N ASN A 581 10.95 -20.63 10.70
CA ASN A 581 9.61 -21.07 10.35
C ASN A 581 9.49 -21.63 8.92
N GLU A 582 10.41 -21.28 8.02
CA GLU A 582 10.40 -21.73 6.63
C GLU A 582 11.80 -21.94 6.05
N ARG A 583 11.95 -22.85 5.09
CA ARG A 583 13.20 -23.17 4.40
C ARG A 583 12.95 -23.57 2.96
N TYR A 584 13.50 -22.78 2.06
CA TYR A 584 13.46 -22.98 0.62
C TYR A 584 14.65 -23.82 0.13
N ALA A 585 15.87 -23.55 0.63
CA ALA A 585 17.07 -24.28 0.24
C ALA A 585 18.02 -24.52 1.43
N LEU A 586 18.70 -25.67 1.43
CA LEU A 586 19.81 -26.01 2.31
C LEU A 586 20.75 -26.96 1.56
N GLY A 587 22.05 -26.70 1.53
CA GLY A 587 22.97 -27.60 0.84
C GLY A 587 24.42 -27.22 0.96
N GLN A 588 25.29 -28.06 0.42
CA GLN A 588 26.69 -27.73 0.17
C GLN A 588 27.00 -27.96 -1.30
N PRO A 589 26.78 -26.96 -2.17
CA PRO A 589 27.06 -27.13 -3.58
C PRO A 589 28.57 -27.16 -3.84
N ARG A 590 28.95 -27.95 -4.85
CA ARG A 590 30.30 -28.11 -5.41
C ARG A 590 30.22 -28.16 -6.93
N GLU A 591 31.11 -28.89 -7.60
CA GLU A 591 31.13 -28.98 -9.06
C GLU A 591 30.03 -29.92 -9.58
N HIS A 592 29.80 -31.06 -8.93
CA HIS A 592 28.86 -32.10 -9.36
C HIS A 592 27.69 -32.23 -8.38
N ASN A 593 26.69 -31.36 -8.55
CA ASN A 593 25.56 -31.23 -7.62
C ASN A 593 24.37 -32.12 -7.96
N ILE A 594 23.77 -32.68 -6.91
CA ILE A 594 22.41 -33.27 -6.96
C ILE A 594 21.39 -32.37 -6.22
N LEU A 595 20.27 -32.08 -6.88
CA LEU A 595 19.13 -31.39 -6.27
C LEU A 595 18.14 -32.41 -5.70
N VAL A 596 17.83 -32.33 -4.41
CA VAL A 596 16.94 -33.24 -3.70
C VAL A 596 15.63 -32.52 -3.41
N LEU A 597 14.51 -33.05 -3.88
CA LEU A 597 13.17 -32.48 -3.68
C LEU A 597 12.37 -33.31 -2.68
N GLY A 598 12.16 -32.77 -1.48
CA GLY A 598 11.42 -33.42 -0.39
C GLY A 598 10.13 -32.72 0.00
N VAL A 599 9.35 -33.35 0.89
CA VAL A 599 8.26 -32.70 1.63
C VAL A 599 8.75 -32.64 3.07
N ASN A 600 9.18 -31.44 3.46
CA ASN A 600 9.78 -31.04 4.72
C ASN A 600 10.04 -32.17 5.76
N PRO A 601 11.29 -32.61 5.92
CA PRO A 601 11.62 -33.57 6.97
C PRO A 601 12.83 -33.13 7.78
N SER A 602 12.90 -31.86 8.20
CA SER A 602 14.17 -31.37 8.73
C SER A 602 14.13 -30.01 9.46
N THR A 603 14.50 -30.01 10.74
CA THR A 603 14.92 -28.80 11.46
C THR A 603 16.40 -28.48 11.21
N ALA A 604 17.09 -29.20 10.32
CA ALA A 604 18.51 -28.97 10.05
C ALA A 604 18.79 -27.54 9.60
N LYS A 605 19.88 -27.01 10.15
CA LYS A 605 20.51 -25.76 9.79
C LYS A 605 21.90 -26.06 9.21
N PRO A 606 22.53 -25.12 8.50
CA PRO A 606 23.89 -25.31 8.00
C PRO A 606 24.85 -25.72 9.11
N GLY A 607 25.61 -26.80 8.90
CA GLY A 607 26.53 -27.34 9.90
C GLY A 607 25.88 -28.15 11.03
N ASP A 608 24.55 -28.21 11.12
CA ASP A 608 23.80 -29.04 12.08
C ASP A 608 22.85 -30.00 11.36
N ASP A 609 23.41 -31.13 10.93
CA ASP A 609 22.71 -32.14 10.16
C ASP A 609 21.80 -33.01 11.03
N ASP A 610 20.51 -33.02 10.69
CA ASP A 610 19.59 -34.03 11.16
C ASP A 610 19.82 -35.40 10.47
N PRO A 611 19.16 -36.48 10.94
CA PRO A 611 19.33 -37.80 10.35
C PRO A 611 19.00 -37.91 8.85
N THR A 612 18.07 -37.09 8.34
CA THR A 612 17.69 -37.10 6.93
C THR A 612 18.79 -36.48 6.08
N ILE A 613 19.26 -35.29 6.44
CA ILE A 613 20.34 -34.59 5.73
C ILE A 613 21.62 -35.41 5.76
N ARG A 614 21.94 -36.01 6.92
CA ARG A 614 23.09 -36.91 7.05
C ARG A 614 23.02 -38.08 6.08
N ASN A 615 21.83 -38.66 5.86
CA ASN A 615 21.69 -39.74 4.89
C ASN A 615 21.71 -39.26 3.44
N VAL A 616 21.15 -38.08 3.15
CA VAL A 616 21.24 -37.43 1.82
C VAL A 616 22.70 -37.25 1.42
N ARG A 617 23.51 -36.67 2.32
CA ARG A 617 24.95 -36.48 2.10
C ARG A 617 25.66 -37.79 1.80
N ARG A 618 25.44 -38.79 2.66
CA ARG A 618 26.07 -40.11 2.55
C ARG A 618 25.71 -40.80 1.23
N ILE A 619 24.46 -40.68 0.79
CA ILE A 619 24.00 -41.26 -0.48
C ILE A 619 24.57 -40.48 -1.67
N ALA A 620 24.54 -39.15 -1.64
CA ALA A 620 25.10 -38.29 -2.69
C ALA A 620 26.59 -38.60 -2.91
N GLU A 621 27.38 -38.61 -1.83
CA GLU A 621 28.81 -38.91 -1.87
C GLU A 621 29.07 -40.33 -2.38
N ASN A 622 28.35 -41.33 -1.87
CA ASN A 622 28.46 -42.73 -2.32
C ASN A 622 28.08 -42.91 -3.81
N LYS A 623 27.32 -41.99 -4.39
CA LYS A 623 26.90 -42.02 -5.80
C LYS A 623 27.67 -41.04 -6.68
N GLY A 624 28.77 -40.48 -6.18
CA GLY A 624 29.69 -39.66 -6.98
C GLY A 624 29.24 -38.22 -7.15
N PHE A 625 28.30 -37.74 -6.34
CA PHE A 625 28.01 -36.31 -6.22
C PHE A 625 28.84 -35.74 -5.08
N ASP A 626 29.64 -34.72 -5.37
CA ASP A 626 30.46 -34.03 -4.38
C ASP A 626 29.71 -32.85 -3.76
N GLY A 627 28.64 -32.38 -4.41
CA GLY A 627 27.72 -31.35 -3.93
C GLY A 627 26.27 -31.82 -3.86
N TRP A 628 25.51 -31.23 -2.95
CA TRP A 628 24.09 -31.55 -2.76
C TRP A 628 23.30 -30.31 -2.34
N ILE A 629 22.05 -30.23 -2.80
CA ILE A 629 21.12 -29.16 -2.48
C ILE A 629 19.78 -29.79 -2.13
N MET A 630 19.26 -29.55 -0.93
CA MET A 630 17.93 -29.97 -0.50
C MET A 630 16.96 -28.79 -0.62
N MET A 631 15.87 -29.01 -1.35
CA MET A 631 14.74 -28.10 -1.43
C MET A 631 13.43 -28.82 -1.07
N ASN A 632 12.45 -28.03 -0.64
CA ASN A 632 11.15 -28.57 -0.23
C ASN A 632 10.07 -28.21 -1.26
N LEU A 633 9.12 -29.11 -1.49
CA LEU A 633 7.89 -28.79 -2.24
C LEU A 633 7.04 -27.74 -1.49
N HIS A 634 7.22 -27.63 -0.18
CA HIS A 634 6.60 -26.59 0.64
C HIS A 634 7.59 -26.10 1.71
N PRO A 635 7.83 -24.79 1.83
CA PRO A 635 8.95 -24.26 2.61
C PRO A 635 8.72 -24.31 4.12
N GLN A 636 7.48 -24.38 4.61
CA GLN A 636 7.20 -24.40 6.05
C GLN A 636 7.99 -25.49 6.80
N ARG A 637 8.71 -25.08 7.84
CA ARG A 637 9.43 -25.95 8.78
C ARG A 637 8.50 -26.30 9.92
N THR A 638 8.08 -27.55 9.98
CA THR A 638 7.32 -28.10 11.11
C THR A 638 7.62 -29.60 11.27
N PRO A 639 7.77 -30.12 12.50
CA PRO A 639 7.80 -31.55 12.74
C PRO A 639 6.40 -32.20 12.66
N HIS A 640 5.35 -31.39 12.45
CA HIS A 640 3.93 -31.77 12.39
C HIS A 640 3.36 -31.57 10.97
N PRO A 641 3.48 -32.55 10.06
CA PRO A 641 2.99 -32.44 8.68
C PRO A 641 1.52 -32.02 8.55
N GLU A 642 0.68 -32.38 9.51
CA GLU A 642 -0.73 -32.01 9.64
C GLU A 642 -0.94 -30.49 9.72
N GLU A 643 0.00 -29.73 10.28
CA GLU A 643 -0.05 -28.27 10.42
C GLU A 643 0.27 -27.54 9.12
N MET A 644 0.81 -28.24 8.11
CA MET A 644 1.16 -27.60 6.84
C MET A 644 -0.07 -27.00 6.16
N LYS A 645 -0.04 -25.69 5.90
CA LYS A 645 -1.11 -24.99 5.19
C LYS A 645 -0.53 -24.23 4.02
N GLU A 646 -1.24 -24.24 2.90
CA GLU A 646 -0.86 -23.41 1.75
C GLU A 646 -1.02 -21.93 2.12
N LYS A 647 0.04 -21.14 1.90
CA LYS A 647 0.00 -19.67 1.92
C LYS A 647 0.41 -19.15 0.54
N VAL A 648 -0.19 -18.03 0.12
CA VAL A 648 0.07 -17.42 -1.20
C VAL A 648 1.57 -17.10 -1.36
N VAL A 649 2.18 -16.46 -0.36
CA VAL A 649 3.61 -16.08 -0.38
C VAL A 649 4.52 -17.29 -0.60
N TRP A 650 4.26 -18.43 0.05
CA TRP A 650 5.04 -19.66 -0.16
C TRP A 650 4.87 -20.26 -1.55
N SER A 651 3.64 -20.22 -2.04
CA SER A 651 3.26 -20.66 -3.38
C SER A 651 3.92 -19.82 -4.49
N GLU A 652 4.20 -18.54 -4.22
CA GLU A 652 4.89 -17.62 -5.15
C GLU A 652 6.42 -17.70 -5.03
N ASN A 653 6.94 -17.76 -3.80
CA ASN A 653 8.38 -17.79 -3.54
C ASN A 653 9.07 -19.10 -3.96
N ASN A 654 8.40 -20.25 -3.79
CA ASN A 654 9.06 -21.54 -3.94
C ASN A 654 9.58 -21.79 -5.38
N PRO A 655 8.81 -21.50 -6.46
CA PRO A 655 9.32 -21.55 -7.83
C PRO A 655 10.49 -20.60 -8.08
N MET A 656 10.48 -19.38 -7.50
CA MET A 656 11.57 -18.41 -7.64
C MET A 656 12.87 -18.91 -7.01
N ALA A 657 12.79 -19.54 -5.84
CA ALA A 657 13.96 -20.15 -5.20
C ALA A 657 14.52 -21.32 -6.03
N VAL A 658 13.64 -22.13 -6.64
CA VAL A 658 14.07 -23.24 -7.51
C VAL A 658 14.77 -22.69 -8.76
N GLU A 659 14.20 -21.67 -9.39
CA GLU A 659 14.78 -21.02 -10.57
C GLU A 659 16.18 -20.47 -10.26
N ALA A 660 16.33 -19.83 -9.10
CA ALA A 660 17.63 -19.36 -8.62
C ALA A 660 18.63 -20.50 -8.43
N VAL A 661 18.25 -21.60 -7.77
CA VAL A 661 19.14 -22.74 -7.57
C VAL A 661 19.59 -23.34 -8.92
N MET A 662 18.66 -23.49 -9.86
CA MET A 662 18.97 -24.03 -11.19
C MET A 662 19.87 -23.11 -12.02
N ARG A 663 19.77 -21.80 -11.83
CA ARG A 663 20.58 -20.80 -12.54
C ARG A 663 22.00 -20.71 -11.99
N GLU A 664 22.13 -20.76 -10.67
CA GLU A 664 23.37 -20.41 -9.96
C GLU A 664 24.26 -21.62 -9.71
N PHE A 665 23.66 -22.81 -9.61
CA PHE A 665 24.36 -24.05 -9.36
C PHE A 665 24.19 -24.99 -10.52
N GLN A 666 25.28 -25.62 -10.93
CA GLN A 666 25.23 -26.66 -11.96
C GLN A 666 24.62 -27.93 -11.35
N VAL A 667 23.31 -28.08 -11.49
CA VAL A 667 22.55 -29.26 -11.05
C VAL A 667 22.62 -30.33 -12.14
N HIS A 668 23.11 -31.52 -11.78
CA HIS A 668 23.35 -32.62 -12.71
C HIS A 668 22.27 -33.71 -12.66
N ALA A 669 21.54 -33.79 -11.55
CA ALA A 669 20.44 -34.72 -11.36
C ALA A 669 19.44 -34.16 -10.35
N VAL A 670 18.16 -34.51 -10.52
CA VAL A 670 17.11 -34.26 -9.53
C VAL A 670 16.74 -35.56 -8.84
N TRP A 671 16.93 -35.65 -7.53
CA TRP A 671 16.46 -36.75 -6.70
C TRP A 671 15.12 -36.41 -6.06
N CYS A 672 14.08 -37.13 -6.49
CA CYS A 672 12.75 -37.10 -5.90
C CYS A 672 12.69 -37.84 -4.56
N ALA A 673 12.27 -37.16 -3.49
CA ALA A 673 12.44 -37.62 -2.12
C ALA A 673 11.26 -37.31 -1.16
N TRP A 674 10.05 -37.05 -1.69
CA TRP A 674 8.91 -36.57 -0.90
C TRP A 674 8.13 -37.64 -0.12
N GLY A 675 8.36 -38.93 -0.36
CA GLY A 675 7.65 -40.00 0.34
C GLY A 675 6.13 -39.98 0.11
N ASN A 676 5.39 -40.61 1.01
CA ASN A 676 3.92 -40.65 0.96
C ASN A 676 3.24 -39.41 1.60
N MET A 677 4.01 -38.44 2.11
CA MET A 677 3.45 -37.21 2.70
C MET A 677 2.67 -36.39 1.67
N ILE A 678 3.06 -36.47 0.39
CA ILE A 678 2.37 -35.79 -0.70
C ILE A 678 0.91 -36.25 -0.88
N ASP A 679 0.58 -37.48 -0.47
CA ASP A 679 -0.76 -38.06 -0.55
C ASP A 679 -1.57 -37.86 0.75
N MET A 680 -1.02 -37.16 1.76
CA MET A 680 -1.71 -36.95 3.03
C MET A 680 -3.00 -36.12 2.83
N PRO A 681 -4.10 -36.45 3.56
CA PRO A 681 -5.33 -35.65 3.51
C PRO A 681 -5.07 -34.16 3.76
N GLY A 682 -5.64 -33.31 2.91
CA GLY A 682 -5.45 -31.85 3.00
C GLY A 682 -4.14 -31.31 2.39
N LYS A 683 -3.25 -32.17 1.88
CA LYS A 683 -1.95 -31.76 1.32
C LYS A 683 -1.89 -31.82 -0.21
N LYS A 684 -3.04 -31.84 -0.88
CA LYS A 684 -3.12 -31.87 -2.36
C LYS A 684 -2.41 -30.68 -3.02
N PHE A 685 -2.28 -29.54 -2.33
CA PHE A 685 -1.53 -28.39 -2.82
C PHE A 685 -0.06 -28.71 -3.13
N LEU A 686 0.53 -29.74 -2.50
CA LEU A 686 1.90 -30.18 -2.78
C LEU A 686 2.08 -30.68 -4.21
N TYR A 687 1.03 -31.23 -4.84
CA TYR A 687 1.06 -31.57 -6.26
C TYR A 687 1.06 -30.33 -7.15
N GLY A 688 0.32 -29.29 -6.78
CA GLY A 688 0.36 -28.00 -7.46
C GLY A 688 1.71 -27.28 -7.28
N ALA A 689 2.35 -27.43 -6.11
CA ALA A 689 3.71 -26.95 -5.89
C ALA A 689 4.72 -27.75 -6.73
N LEU A 690 4.61 -29.08 -6.76
CA LEU A 690 5.46 -29.94 -7.59
C LEU A 690 5.32 -29.62 -9.09
N ALA A 691 4.10 -29.34 -9.56
CA ALA A 691 3.86 -28.94 -10.94
C ALA A 691 4.60 -27.63 -11.29
N ARG A 692 4.54 -26.62 -10.41
CA ARG A 692 5.28 -25.36 -10.59
C ARG A 692 6.78 -25.54 -10.54
N VAL A 693 7.30 -26.42 -9.68
CA VAL A 693 8.72 -26.79 -9.67
C VAL A 693 9.12 -27.47 -10.98
N TYR A 694 8.27 -28.36 -11.50
CA TYR A 694 8.49 -29.00 -12.80
C TYR A 694 8.43 -28.00 -13.96
N GLU A 695 7.58 -26.97 -13.92
CA GLU A 695 7.56 -25.90 -14.94
C GLU A 695 8.89 -25.15 -15.02
N VAL A 696 9.58 -24.98 -13.88
CA VAL A 696 10.88 -24.31 -13.81
C VAL A 696 12.02 -25.23 -14.26
N ILE A 697 12.10 -26.45 -13.72
CA ILE A 697 13.21 -27.37 -14.02
C ILE A 697 13.04 -28.03 -15.40
N GLY A 698 11.81 -28.41 -15.74
CA GLY A 698 11.47 -29.11 -16.97
C GLY A 698 12.22 -30.42 -17.16
N GLU A 699 12.59 -30.69 -18.41
CA GLU A 699 13.40 -31.84 -18.84
C GLU A 699 14.89 -31.45 -18.99
N SER A 700 15.32 -30.29 -18.46
CA SER A 700 16.70 -29.80 -18.57
C SER A 700 17.71 -30.67 -17.81
N VAL A 701 17.23 -31.40 -16.79
CA VAL A 701 18.01 -32.32 -15.95
C VAL A 701 17.20 -33.59 -15.76
N GLU A 702 17.88 -34.73 -15.68
CA GLU A 702 17.25 -36.03 -15.44
C GLU A 702 16.73 -36.17 -14.01
N TRP A 703 15.52 -36.69 -13.89
CA TRP A 703 14.84 -36.92 -12.62
C TRP A 703 14.99 -38.37 -12.20
N TYR A 704 15.25 -38.62 -10.92
CA TYR A 704 15.52 -39.93 -10.36
C TYR A 704 14.74 -40.18 -9.08
N SER A 705 14.39 -41.44 -8.85
CA SER A 705 14.08 -41.98 -7.54
C SER A 705 15.26 -42.82 -7.04
N TYR A 706 15.53 -42.81 -5.74
CA TYR A 706 16.54 -43.68 -5.17
C TYR A 706 15.90 -44.99 -4.70
N GLY A 707 16.29 -46.11 -5.30
CA GLY A 707 15.64 -47.41 -5.12
C GLY A 707 14.20 -47.45 -5.64
N ASN A 708 13.48 -48.53 -5.30
CA ASN A 708 12.11 -48.73 -5.75
C ASN A 708 11.14 -47.73 -5.09
N LEU A 709 10.09 -47.36 -5.83
CA LEU A 709 9.00 -46.52 -5.33
C LEU A 709 8.28 -47.16 -4.11
N THR A 710 7.51 -46.35 -3.40
CA THR A 710 6.57 -46.84 -2.38
C THR A 710 5.45 -47.65 -3.05
N LYS A 711 4.63 -48.34 -2.24
CA LYS A 711 3.46 -49.07 -2.75
C LYS A 711 2.48 -48.16 -3.49
N ASP A 712 2.45 -46.88 -3.12
CA ASP A 712 1.59 -45.85 -3.71
C ASP A 712 2.21 -45.18 -4.94
N GLY A 713 3.37 -45.67 -5.39
CA GLY A 713 4.07 -45.15 -6.57
C GLY A 713 4.84 -43.85 -6.31
N ASN A 714 5.11 -43.50 -5.05
CA ASN A 714 5.87 -42.29 -4.72
C ASN A 714 7.36 -42.58 -4.52
N PRO A 715 8.25 -41.64 -4.85
CA PRO A 715 9.65 -41.70 -4.46
C PRO A 715 9.82 -41.79 -2.94
N ARG A 716 10.79 -42.57 -2.47
CA ARG A 716 10.98 -42.82 -1.04
C ARG A 716 11.69 -41.67 -0.34
N HIS A 717 11.32 -41.46 0.92
CA HIS A 717 11.98 -40.50 1.79
C HIS A 717 13.42 -40.95 2.11
N PRO A 718 14.43 -40.04 2.16
CA PRO A 718 15.84 -40.44 2.26
C PRO A 718 16.21 -41.11 3.58
N LEU A 719 15.59 -40.74 4.70
CA LEU A 719 16.02 -41.09 6.06
C LEU A 719 16.45 -42.55 6.29
N TYR A 720 15.74 -43.53 5.73
CA TYR A 720 15.99 -44.96 5.97
C TYR A 720 16.52 -45.71 4.74
N MET A 721 17.02 -45.00 3.74
CA MET A 721 17.46 -45.62 2.49
C MET A 721 18.88 -46.18 2.61
N PRO A 722 19.11 -47.45 2.21
CA PRO A 722 20.43 -48.07 2.25
C PRO A 722 21.31 -47.60 1.08
N LEU A 723 22.62 -47.56 1.29
CA LEU A 723 23.61 -47.16 0.26
C LEU A 723 23.71 -48.13 -0.92
N THR A 724 23.20 -49.35 -0.75
CA THR A 724 23.17 -50.40 -1.79
C THR A 724 22.12 -50.15 -2.86
N HIS A 725 21.18 -49.23 -2.65
CA HIS A 725 20.22 -48.85 -3.69
C HIS A 725 20.89 -48.01 -4.78
N GLU A 726 20.25 -48.00 -5.95
CA GLU A 726 20.68 -47.23 -7.12
C GLU A 726 19.65 -46.15 -7.47
N PHE A 727 20.12 -45.10 -8.16
CA PHE A 727 19.25 -44.14 -8.80
C PHE A 727 18.55 -44.78 -10.01
N GLN A 728 17.23 -44.67 -10.06
CA GLN A 728 16.38 -45.15 -11.15
C GLN A 728 15.72 -43.94 -11.80
N LYS A 729 15.73 -43.86 -13.14
CA LYS A 729 15.08 -42.76 -13.87
C LYS A 729 13.60 -42.68 -13.49
N PHE A 730 13.15 -41.49 -13.15
CA PHE A 730 11.81 -41.21 -12.68
C PHE A 730 11.11 -40.29 -13.68
N ASP A 731 10.06 -40.80 -14.32
CA ASP A 731 9.25 -40.01 -15.24
C ASP A 731 8.31 -39.08 -14.45
N ILE A 732 8.83 -37.90 -14.11
CA ILE A 732 8.08 -36.87 -13.39
C ILE A 732 6.85 -36.41 -14.17
N ARG A 733 6.94 -36.40 -15.51
CA ARG A 733 5.86 -35.96 -16.38
C ARG A 733 4.71 -36.96 -16.33
N ASP A 734 4.99 -38.25 -16.51
CA ASP A 734 3.99 -39.30 -16.34
C ASP A 734 3.44 -39.35 -14.91
N TYR A 735 4.28 -39.12 -13.89
CA TYR A 735 3.83 -39.03 -12.51
C TYR A 735 2.81 -37.89 -12.30
N LEU A 736 3.11 -36.67 -12.74
CA LEU A 736 2.20 -35.52 -12.65
C LEU A 736 0.94 -35.69 -13.51
N ARG A 737 1.06 -36.33 -14.69
CA ARG A 737 -0.06 -36.63 -15.57
C ARG A 737 -1.03 -37.63 -14.94
N ARG A 738 -0.51 -38.74 -14.38
CA ARG A 738 -1.34 -39.72 -13.63
C ARG A 738 -2.05 -39.09 -12.43
N LYS A 739 -1.45 -38.07 -11.82
CA LYS A 739 -2.04 -37.29 -10.73
C LYS A 739 -2.94 -36.13 -11.21
N ARG A 740 -3.05 -35.89 -12.52
CA ARG A 740 -3.88 -34.84 -13.19
C ARG A 740 -3.45 -33.39 -12.93
N TYR A 741 -2.15 -33.14 -12.81
CA TYR A 741 -1.61 -31.78 -12.61
C TYR A 741 -0.93 -31.19 -13.85
N ILE A 742 -0.71 -32.02 -14.87
CA ILE A 742 -0.30 -31.58 -16.22
C ILE A 742 -1.08 -32.38 -17.27
N VAL A 743 -1.24 -31.81 -18.46
CA VAL A 743 -2.06 -32.37 -19.57
C VAL A 743 -1.31 -33.48 -20.32
#